data_AF-A0A380RU56-F1
#
_entry.id   AF-A0A380RU56-F1
#
_cell.length_a   1.000
_cell.length_b   1.000
_cell.length_c   1.000
_cell.angle_alpha   90.00
_cell.angle_beta   90.00
_cell.angle_gamma   90.00
#
_symmetry.space_group_name_H-M   'P 1'
#
loop_
_entity.id
_entity.type
_entity.pdbx_description
1 polymer ?
#
loop_
_entity_poly.entity_id
_entity_poly.type
_entity_poly.pdbx_seq_one_letter_code
_entity_poly.pdbx_strand_id
1 'polypeptide(L)'
;MKFYRWITLGALFGCSVVFAQTQDVRTLDIVIRDFQPNHPDFENFSEESVDHINEIYNYVTPTGAALNLYGYDAVWYSSSNYHNTCGNMNTFTKYGVGAEIGTDGFPRQVNTYLPAYLQTVSAGPVLEYGECSQKSTQGWTQRGYKNAQNDVSGYKCPNGGTVWANPVIYTPGMVNPYLMFAPPGADGKIDMYDGVVISKMNERCDNKFFEQWYLDVPGQNKRVNTTMDIPKDPAGTKYYIYDYNYNNGGYSPLDSINPTTREWVMNKPCNASIQTNGVCDQYDPQTLSIFCPPYNYQYAKSQADFLNQNTAQLCQDWLNQGGPRAVDNGSGHSAAWQAAVMNGSLGLQHLRNYAFTMMGYASFKYKASNQTPTPEVFEFAGDDDMWIFVDGVLVVDLGGTHLSAPGKVNIQTLALNNHGCHVGEPLSGYTNCSGASDATGWADDTWHHLHFFYADRQSDGSNIYIRTSLAELAPSRYGQPTVSDVVVKVDENGISHNSMYMNVPLADSSLIAINNPNVPSMVVLREVTDANGQKVTLVYGFYVTSMTGPVDKGADGQMYQFEGVVKDLNGNIVEGGLLGDDRLAFNVPYSQGLNDDGNGGNYTAQEWAQLMAWSQKVTFYVASSSGKHVEGFDEREKWGKISYTAVATTPVVPDDPAYDRPDFTNESQTLTNLAGSGTIPTDMTADLVLTPIPAVNNVDPLKWAKDSAKVLMTSGAQGATTIPAGAGVVYGAGQDANKTLCYNDGSASVPGKKSNESCTSWSFPTTQPFHVNIRVFDHLGHFVNQYSKRVTQEEFENALNGLRSSTKSAGVKMPGCGETPMYGSTGAMLATIKMYPVTDKGRLLATGPYVYQMTVVKEAYSYCYASNGNNPTIMTMPFQRTTETIRRGYRRTQKK
;
A
#
# COMPACT_ATOMS: atom_id res chain seq x y z
N MET A 1 17.21 39.85 -10.91
CA MET A 1 17.40 39.04 -12.13
C MET A 1 18.83 38.51 -12.18
N LYS A 2 19.07 37.31 -11.64
CA LYS A 2 20.34 36.59 -11.74
C LYS A 2 20.03 35.11 -11.93
N PHE A 3 20.57 34.55 -13.01
CA PHE A 3 20.51 33.15 -13.42
C PHE A 3 21.26 32.26 -12.41
N TYR A 4 20.70 31.12 -12.01
CA TYR A 4 21.41 30.08 -11.28
C TYR A 4 21.63 28.85 -12.18
N ARG A 5 22.89 28.59 -12.50
CA ARG A 5 23.46 27.33 -13.00
C ARG A 5 23.65 26.40 -11.80
N TRP A 6 23.05 25.21 -11.77
CA TRP A 6 23.61 24.03 -11.09
C TRP A 6 23.13 22.76 -11.83
N ILE A 7 24.07 22.12 -12.54
CA ILE A 7 24.00 20.76 -13.07
C ILE A 7 25.16 20.03 -12.38
N THR A 8 24.90 18.93 -11.68
CA THR A 8 25.97 18.09 -11.12
C THR A 8 25.65 16.59 -11.27
N LEU A 9 26.56 15.94 -12.02
CA LEU A 9 27.07 14.57 -11.94
C LEU A 9 26.32 13.58 -11.02
N GLY A 10 25.70 12.56 -11.62
CA GLY A 10 25.11 11.44 -10.89
C GLY A 10 24.88 10.20 -11.76
N ALA A 11 25.91 9.69 -12.44
CA ALA A 11 25.97 8.27 -12.80
C ALA A 11 27.41 7.90 -13.12
N LEU A 12 28.05 7.07 -12.27
CA LEU A 12 29.22 6.25 -12.66
C LEU A 12 29.75 5.30 -11.58
N PHE A 13 29.22 5.23 -10.36
CA PHE A 13 29.65 4.22 -9.39
C PHE A 13 28.47 3.63 -8.62
N GLY A 14 28.30 2.31 -8.70
CA GLY A 14 27.64 1.56 -7.65
C GLY A 14 28.40 1.83 -6.34
N CYS A 15 27.68 2.40 -5.37
CA CYS A 15 28.19 3.11 -4.19
C CYS A 15 28.98 4.40 -4.48
N SER A 16 28.33 5.57 -4.34
CA SER A 16 28.58 6.56 -3.24
C SER A 16 28.17 8.00 -3.62
N VAL A 17 27.28 8.60 -2.80
CA VAL A 17 27.13 10.04 -2.46
C VAL A 17 27.28 11.11 -3.57
N VAL A 18 26.14 11.53 -4.15
CA VAL A 18 25.86 12.94 -4.50
C VAL A 18 24.34 13.18 -4.31
N PHE A 19 24.02 13.82 -3.17
CA PHE A 19 22.79 14.54 -2.77
C PHE A 19 21.50 14.20 -3.52
N ALA A 20 20.74 13.26 -2.96
CA ALA A 20 19.35 13.07 -3.31
C ALA A 20 18.52 13.86 -2.29
N GLN A 21 18.00 15.02 -2.69
CA GLN A 21 16.74 15.49 -2.13
C GLN A 21 15.83 14.26 -2.00
N THR A 22 15.22 14.04 -0.83
CA THR A 22 14.17 13.04 -0.64
C THR A 22 13.02 13.37 -1.58
N GLN A 23 13.16 12.98 -2.85
CA GLN A 23 12.17 13.21 -3.87
C GLN A 23 11.04 12.23 -3.56
N ASP A 24 9.89 12.80 -3.25
CA ASP A 24 8.60 12.13 -3.33
C ASP A 24 8.53 11.42 -4.71
N VAL A 25 8.67 10.10 -4.70
CA VAL A 25 8.68 9.23 -5.89
C VAL A 25 7.47 8.31 -5.87
N ARG A 26 7.05 7.87 -7.05
CA ARG A 26 6.06 6.80 -7.22
C ARG A 26 6.76 5.59 -7.81
N THR A 27 6.77 4.48 -7.07
CA THR A 27 7.46 3.26 -7.48
C THR A 27 6.47 2.25 -8.04
N LEU A 28 6.72 1.77 -9.25
CA LEU A 28 5.97 0.70 -9.91
C LEU A 28 6.81 -0.57 -9.95
N ASP A 29 6.18 -1.72 -9.83
CA ASP A 29 6.86 -3.00 -10.07
C ASP A 29 6.89 -3.26 -11.57
N ILE A 30 8.04 -3.69 -12.08
CA ILE A 30 8.19 -4.04 -13.50
C ILE A 30 8.85 -5.40 -13.69
N VAL A 31 8.42 -6.10 -14.72
CA VAL A 31 9.02 -7.32 -15.25
C VAL A 31 9.47 -7.03 -16.67
N ILE A 32 10.77 -7.17 -16.89
CA ILE A 32 11.40 -6.97 -18.19
C ILE A 32 11.75 -8.34 -18.77
N ARG A 33 11.52 -8.52 -20.06
CA ARG A 33 12.02 -9.66 -20.82
C ARG A 33 12.91 -9.15 -21.93
N ASP A 34 14.17 -9.56 -21.86
CA ASP A 34 15.24 -9.21 -22.78
C ASP A 34 15.38 -10.31 -23.84
N PHE A 35 15.38 -9.94 -25.11
CA PHE A 35 15.42 -10.80 -26.29
C PHE A 35 16.71 -10.59 -27.07
N GLN A 36 17.08 -11.52 -27.95
CA GLN A 36 18.11 -11.29 -28.97
C GLN A 36 17.51 -10.55 -30.18
N PRO A 37 18.30 -9.76 -30.96
CA PRO A 37 17.74 -8.94 -32.03
C PRO A 37 17.34 -9.76 -33.26
N ASN A 38 17.78 -11.04 -33.34
CA ASN A 38 17.34 -11.94 -34.39
C ASN A 38 15.96 -12.58 -34.10
N HIS A 39 15.36 -12.34 -32.93
CA HIS A 39 14.01 -12.81 -32.65
C HIS A 39 13.05 -12.31 -33.75
N PRO A 40 12.17 -13.16 -34.32
CA PRO A 40 11.39 -12.81 -35.52
C PRO A 40 10.45 -11.60 -35.38
N ASP A 41 10.17 -11.18 -34.15
CA ASP A 41 9.29 -10.05 -33.86
C ASP A 41 10.04 -8.71 -33.72
N PHE A 42 11.39 -8.68 -33.78
CA PHE A 42 12.23 -7.49 -33.60
C PHE A 42 13.05 -7.17 -34.86
N GLU A 43 13.44 -5.90 -35.01
CA GLU A 43 14.37 -5.40 -36.04
C GLU A 43 13.96 -5.75 -37.47
N ASN A 44 12.65 -5.77 -37.74
CA ASN A 44 12.11 -6.14 -39.06
C ASN A 44 12.11 -5.00 -40.07
N PHE A 45 12.39 -3.76 -39.65
CA PHE A 45 12.36 -2.57 -40.52
C PHE A 45 11.05 -2.49 -41.31
N SER A 46 9.92 -2.68 -40.62
CA SER A 46 8.62 -2.92 -41.26
C SER A 46 8.17 -1.74 -42.13
N GLU A 47 8.52 -0.50 -41.77
CA GLU A 47 8.33 0.69 -42.62
C GLU A 47 9.21 0.68 -43.88
N GLU A 48 10.48 0.32 -43.76
CA GLU A 48 11.42 0.29 -44.89
C GLU A 48 11.18 -0.89 -45.83
N SER A 49 10.73 -2.03 -45.30
CA SER A 49 10.45 -3.24 -46.06
C SER A 49 9.41 -3.01 -47.16
N VAL A 50 8.54 -2.00 -47.00
CA VAL A 50 7.51 -1.63 -47.98
C VAL A 50 8.11 -1.36 -49.36
N ASP A 51 9.27 -0.71 -49.40
CA ASP A 51 9.92 -0.25 -50.62
C ASP A 51 11.34 -0.84 -50.82
N HIS A 52 11.99 -1.31 -49.75
CA HIS A 52 13.39 -1.75 -49.75
C HIS A 52 13.61 -3.24 -49.45
N ILE A 53 12.56 -4.08 -49.38
CA ILE A 53 12.72 -5.50 -48.97
C ILE A 53 13.73 -6.30 -49.80
N ASN A 54 13.77 -6.08 -51.13
CA ASN A 54 14.72 -6.75 -52.01
C ASN A 54 16.16 -6.29 -51.75
N GLU A 55 16.33 -5.02 -51.43
CA GLU A 55 17.65 -4.44 -51.16
C GLU A 55 18.15 -4.93 -49.81
N ILE A 56 17.30 -4.95 -48.79
CA ILE A 56 17.60 -5.49 -47.46
C ILE A 56 18.07 -6.95 -47.54
N TYR A 57 17.30 -7.81 -48.19
CA TYR A 57 17.61 -9.24 -48.30
C TYR A 57 18.91 -9.52 -49.07
N ASN A 58 19.17 -8.75 -50.14
CA ASN A 58 20.36 -8.95 -50.98
C ASN A 58 21.55 -8.09 -50.55
N TYR A 59 21.46 -7.38 -49.42
CA TYR A 59 22.51 -6.46 -49.02
C TYR A 59 23.78 -7.22 -48.64
N VAL A 60 24.88 -6.81 -49.24
CA VAL A 60 26.23 -7.29 -48.93
C VAL A 60 27.11 -6.08 -48.72
N THR A 61 27.76 -6.01 -47.56
CA THR A 61 28.63 -4.89 -47.23
C THR A 61 29.93 -4.92 -48.06
N PRO A 62 30.70 -3.81 -48.10
CA PRO A 62 32.00 -3.80 -48.77
C PRO A 62 33.01 -4.82 -48.22
N THR A 63 32.86 -5.25 -46.95
CA THR A 63 33.69 -6.29 -46.32
C THR A 63 33.21 -7.71 -46.63
N GLY A 64 32.08 -7.87 -47.32
CA GLY A 64 31.51 -9.16 -47.70
C GLY A 64 30.50 -9.73 -46.69
N ALA A 65 30.07 -8.97 -45.68
CA ALA A 65 29.03 -9.42 -44.77
C ALA A 65 27.68 -9.42 -45.52
N ALA A 66 27.08 -10.59 -45.69
CA ALA A 66 25.80 -10.76 -46.37
C ALA A 66 24.66 -10.83 -45.34
N LEU A 67 23.74 -9.85 -45.37
CA LEU A 67 22.77 -9.63 -44.29
C LEU A 67 21.71 -10.73 -44.20
N ASN A 68 21.49 -11.48 -45.29
CA ASN A 68 20.68 -12.69 -45.28
C ASN A 68 21.28 -13.87 -44.50
N LEU A 69 22.54 -13.79 -44.08
CA LEU A 69 23.17 -14.72 -43.14
C LEU A 69 23.09 -14.22 -41.69
N TYR A 70 22.60 -13.00 -41.46
CA TYR A 70 22.55 -12.31 -40.17
C TYR A 70 21.13 -11.87 -39.81
N GLY A 71 20.16 -12.76 -40.01
CA GLY A 71 18.77 -12.58 -39.57
C GLY A 71 17.80 -12.12 -40.66
N TYR A 72 18.25 -11.43 -41.71
CA TYR A 72 17.40 -11.07 -42.87
C TYR A 72 17.29 -12.20 -43.88
N ASP A 73 17.04 -13.42 -43.39
CA ASP A 73 17.06 -14.64 -44.19
C ASP A 73 15.82 -14.82 -45.09
N ALA A 74 15.70 -15.99 -45.73
CA ALA A 74 14.57 -16.29 -46.62
C ALA A 74 13.22 -16.31 -45.88
N VAL A 75 13.20 -16.61 -44.58
CA VAL A 75 11.98 -16.62 -43.77
C VAL A 75 11.54 -15.18 -43.52
N TRP A 76 12.45 -14.30 -43.12
CA TRP A 76 12.20 -12.85 -43.02
C TRP A 76 11.67 -12.30 -44.35
N TYR A 77 12.38 -12.54 -45.45
CA TYR A 77 11.98 -12.05 -46.77
C TYR A 77 10.58 -12.53 -47.20
N SER A 78 10.25 -13.80 -46.92
CA SER A 78 8.92 -14.35 -47.22
C SER A 78 7.79 -13.78 -46.35
N SER A 79 8.14 -13.12 -45.23
CA SER A 79 7.21 -12.50 -44.29
C SER A 79 6.87 -11.04 -44.64
N SER A 80 7.19 -10.59 -45.85
CA SER A 80 6.93 -9.22 -46.35
C SER A 80 5.50 -8.72 -46.12
N ASN A 81 4.50 -9.55 -46.43
CA ASN A 81 3.10 -9.21 -46.22
C ASN A 81 2.78 -8.97 -44.75
N TYR A 82 3.54 -9.60 -43.86
CA TYR A 82 3.36 -9.51 -42.42
C TYR A 82 4.02 -8.25 -41.84
N HIS A 83 5.24 -7.93 -42.28
CA HIS A 83 5.90 -6.66 -41.98
C HIS A 83 5.01 -5.47 -42.37
N ASN A 84 4.38 -5.57 -43.55
CA ASN A 84 3.46 -4.54 -44.08
C ASN A 84 2.15 -4.37 -43.28
N THR A 85 1.91 -5.17 -42.23
CA THR A 85 0.75 -5.01 -41.34
C THR A 85 1.00 -4.08 -40.15
N CYS A 86 2.23 -3.61 -39.94
CA CYS A 86 2.53 -2.52 -39.00
C CYS A 86 2.00 -1.19 -39.54
N GLY A 87 1.23 -0.45 -38.72
CA GLY A 87 0.84 0.92 -39.03
C GLY A 87 2.06 1.85 -38.93
N ASN A 88 2.46 2.43 -40.06
CA ASN A 88 3.50 3.46 -40.18
C ASN A 88 3.22 4.29 -41.45
N MET A 89 4.07 5.29 -41.74
CA MET A 89 3.84 6.20 -42.87
C MET A 89 3.76 5.46 -44.22
N ASN A 90 4.68 4.54 -44.49
CA ASN A 90 4.75 3.85 -45.78
C ASN A 90 3.62 2.83 -45.96
N THR A 91 3.31 2.04 -44.94
CA THR A 91 2.22 1.04 -45.00
C THR A 91 0.85 1.72 -45.04
N PHE A 92 0.67 2.83 -44.33
CA PHE A 92 -0.58 3.60 -44.41
C PHE A 92 -0.76 4.23 -45.79
N THR A 93 0.28 4.86 -46.34
CA THR A 93 0.21 5.50 -47.65
C THR A 93 -0.05 4.50 -48.79
N LYS A 94 0.57 3.32 -48.72
CA LYS A 94 0.50 2.32 -49.81
C LYS A 94 -0.66 1.34 -49.66
N TYR A 95 -1.02 0.97 -48.44
CA TYR A 95 -1.97 -0.11 -48.15
C TYR A 95 -3.13 0.31 -47.23
N GLY A 96 -3.12 1.52 -46.66
CA GLY A 96 -4.14 1.99 -45.70
C GLY A 96 -4.10 1.25 -44.37
N VAL A 97 -2.93 0.73 -43.97
CA VAL A 97 -2.73 -0.02 -42.72
C VAL A 97 -2.42 0.93 -41.56
N GLY A 98 -3.13 0.77 -40.44
CA GLY A 98 -2.93 1.54 -39.21
C GLY A 98 -4.01 2.60 -38.97
N ALA A 99 -3.77 3.44 -37.97
CA ALA A 99 -4.66 4.49 -37.50
C ALA A 99 -3.86 5.77 -37.22
N GLU A 100 -4.23 6.89 -37.83
CA GLU A 100 -3.61 8.19 -37.54
C GLU A 100 -4.03 8.71 -36.16
N ILE A 101 -3.12 9.44 -35.50
CA ILE A 101 -3.42 10.22 -34.29
C ILE A 101 -3.64 11.69 -34.67
N GLY A 102 -4.58 12.36 -34.03
CA GLY A 102 -4.81 13.80 -34.22
C GLY A 102 -3.97 14.68 -33.29
N THR A 103 -3.85 15.96 -33.59
CA THR A 103 -3.05 16.91 -32.78
C THR A 103 -3.51 17.08 -31.32
N ASP A 104 -4.70 16.60 -30.98
CA ASP A 104 -5.25 16.52 -29.62
C ASP A 104 -4.88 15.20 -28.89
N GLY A 105 -4.12 14.31 -29.54
CA GLY A 105 -3.66 13.04 -28.98
C GLY A 105 -4.67 11.90 -29.03
N PHE A 106 -5.84 12.09 -29.67
CA PHE A 106 -6.82 11.02 -29.86
C PHE A 106 -6.70 10.37 -31.25
N PRO A 107 -7.07 9.09 -31.40
CA PRO A 107 -7.16 8.44 -32.71
C PRO A 107 -8.10 9.19 -33.66
N ARG A 108 -7.77 9.24 -34.96
CA ARG A 108 -8.64 9.84 -36.01
C ARG A 108 -9.70 8.88 -36.56
N GLN A 109 -9.77 7.68 -36.01
CA GLN A 109 -10.80 6.69 -36.30
C GLN A 109 -11.20 5.93 -35.03
N VAL A 110 -12.40 5.35 -35.04
CA VAL A 110 -12.92 4.58 -33.91
C VAL A 110 -12.03 3.37 -33.65
N ASN A 111 -11.50 3.25 -32.43
CA ASN A 111 -10.86 2.02 -31.97
C ASN A 111 -11.90 1.10 -31.33
N THR A 112 -12.45 0.16 -32.11
CA THR A 112 -13.50 -0.76 -31.65
C THR A 112 -13.05 -1.78 -30.60
N TYR A 113 -11.75 -1.88 -30.31
CA TYR A 113 -11.19 -2.76 -29.29
C TYR A 113 -11.25 -2.15 -27.88
N LEU A 114 -11.51 -0.85 -27.77
CA LEU A 114 -11.72 -0.17 -26.50
C LEU A 114 -13.20 -0.16 -26.10
N PRO A 115 -13.55 -0.08 -24.80
CA PRO A 115 -14.90 0.21 -24.35
C PRO A 115 -15.49 1.45 -25.04
N ALA A 116 -16.80 1.44 -25.33
CA ALA A 116 -17.47 2.48 -26.12
C ALA A 116 -17.25 3.91 -25.61
N TYR A 117 -17.19 4.11 -24.28
CA TYR A 117 -16.95 5.41 -23.65
C TYR A 117 -15.49 5.89 -23.75
N LEU A 118 -14.57 5.09 -24.30
CA LEU A 118 -13.18 5.43 -24.58
C LEU A 118 -12.90 5.59 -26.08
N GLN A 119 -13.88 5.38 -26.95
CA GLN A 119 -13.73 5.46 -28.41
C GLN A 119 -13.80 6.90 -28.94
N THR A 120 -13.14 7.83 -28.25
CA THR A 120 -13.06 9.23 -28.68
C THR A 120 -12.27 9.34 -29.98
N VAL A 121 -12.84 10.06 -30.94
CA VAL A 121 -12.22 10.30 -32.25
C VAL A 121 -11.84 11.77 -32.37
N SER A 122 -10.59 12.03 -32.76
CA SER A 122 -10.08 13.36 -33.04
C SER A 122 -10.75 13.98 -34.27
N ALA A 123 -11.19 15.23 -34.13
CA ALA A 123 -11.58 16.07 -35.26
C ALA A 123 -10.41 16.93 -35.78
N GLY A 124 -9.25 16.86 -35.13
CA GLY A 124 -8.07 17.64 -35.46
C GLY A 124 -7.32 17.16 -36.71
N PRO A 125 -6.36 17.95 -37.19
CA PRO A 125 -5.38 17.49 -38.19
C PRO A 125 -4.52 16.35 -37.62
N VAL A 126 -3.85 15.62 -38.51
CA VAL A 126 -2.91 14.54 -38.16
C VAL A 126 -1.76 15.10 -37.32
N LEU A 127 -1.44 14.41 -36.24
CA LEU A 127 -0.26 14.65 -35.44
C LEU A 127 0.97 14.19 -36.22
N GLU A 128 1.97 15.05 -36.33
CA GLU A 128 3.24 14.70 -36.94
C GLU A 128 4.35 14.77 -35.88
N TYR A 129 5.33 13.88 -35.97
CA TYR A 129 6.51 13.83 -35.11
C TYR A 129 7.78 13.83 -35.96
N GLY A 130 8.82 14.53 -35.51
CA GLY A 130 10.11 14.55 -36.21
C GLY A 130 11.10 15.53 -35.62
N GLU A 131 12.11 15.89 -36.40
CA GLU A 131 13.18 16.81 -35.99
C GLU A 131 12.69 18.26 -35.94
N CYS A 132 12.88 18.91 -34.80
CA CYS A 132 12.54 20.30 -34.59
C CYS A 132 13.52 21.23 -35.33
N SER A 133 13.01 22.31 -35.92
CA SER A 133 13.85 23.32 -36.57
C SER A 133 14.71 24.11 -35.58
N GLN A 134 14.28 24.15 -34.31
CA GLN A 134 15.02 24.77 -33.22
C GLN A 134 15.82 23.71 -32.47
N LYS A 135 17.08 24.02 -32.20
CA LYS A 135 17.99 23.21 -31.38
C LYS A 135 17.86 23.57 -29.91
N SER A 136 18.35 22.71 -29.02
CA SER A 136 18.46 23.00 -27.60
C SER A 136 19.37 24.20 -27.33
N THR A 137 19.39 24.71 -26.10
CA THR A 137 20.30 25.79 -25.71
C THR A 137 21.78 25.40 -25.81
N GLN A 138 22.08 24.10 -25.77
CA GLN A 138 23.40 23.52 -26.00
C GLN A 138 23.70 23.26 -27.49
N GLY A 139 22.78 23.58 -28.40
CA GLY A 139 22.92 23.35 -29.84
C GLY A 139 22.64 21.91 -30.27
N TRP A 140 22.00 21.10 -29.42
CA TRP A 140 21.63 19.72 -29.73
C TRP A 140 20.36 19.67 -30.58
N THR A 141 20.33 18.76 -31.54
CA THR A 141 19.14 18.47 -32.34
C THR A 141 18.06 17.90 -31.42
N GLN A 142 16.80 18.32 -31.65
CA GLN A 142 15.66 17.90 -30.85
C GLN A 142 14.60 17.23 -31.73
N ARG A 143 13.86 16.26 -31.19
CA ARG A 143 12.70 15.64 -31.84
C ARG A 143 11.44 15.82 -31.01
N GLY A 144 10.32 16.04 -31.66
CA GLY A 144 9.04 16.30 -31.01
C GLY A 144 7.87 16.44 -31.96
N TYR A 145 6.71 16.72 -31.36
CA TYR A 145 5.49 16.93 -32.11
C TYR A 145 5.44 18.28 -32.82
N LYS A 146 4.88 18.27 -34.02
CA LYS A 146 4.47 19.45 -34.77
C LYS A 146 3.03 19.82 -34.42
N ASN A 147 2.84 21.01 -33.87
CA ASN A 147 1.53 21.60 -33.57
C ASN A 147 0.59 20.77 -32.66
N ALA A 148 1.12 19.90 -31.81
CA ALA A 148 0.32 19.22 -30.78
C ALA A 148 -0.29 20.23 -29.80
N GLN A 149 -1.48 19.92 -29.28
CA GLN A 149 -2.13 20.71 -28.23
C GLN A 149 -1.33 20.63 -26.92
N ASN A 150 -1.54 21.63 -26.05
CA ASN A 150 -0.73 21.80 -24.84
C ASN A 150 -0.84 20.63 -23.84
N ASP A 151 -1.99 19.98 -23.79
CA ASP A 151 -2.32 18.88 -22.88
C ASP A 151 -1.93 17.49 -23.42
N VAL A 152 -1.41 17.40 -24.65
CA VAL A 152 -0.85 16.16 -25.20
C VAL A 152 0.49 15.88 -24.54
N SER A 153 0.70 14.68 -24.03
CA SER A 153 1.96 14.28 -23.38
C SER A 153 3.09 14.06 -24.39
N GLY A 154 4.33 14.37 -23.98
CA GLY A 154 5.55 14.31 -24.81
C GLY A 154 6.07 15.67 -25.31
N TYR A 155 7.28 15.65 -25.87
CA TYR A 155 8.01 16.86 -26.29
C TYR A 155 7.40 17.49 -27.55
N LYS A 156 7.26 18.82 -27.55
CA LYS A 156 6.65 19.60 -28.63
C LYS A 156 7.69 20.50 -29.26
N CYS A 157 7.79 20.50 -30.59
CA CYS A 157 8.69 21.41 -31.28
C CYS A 157 8.25 22.86 -31.06
N PRO A 158 9.17 23.77 -30.70
CA PRO A 158 8.82 25.17 -30.48
C PRO A 158 8.11 25.80 -31.69
N ASN A 159 6.95 26.42 -31.45
CA ASN A 159 6.08 26.99 -32.48
C ASN A 159 5.68 26.02 -33.61
N GLY A 160 5.79 24.70 -33.38
CA GLY A 160 5.55 23.67 -34.39
C GLY A 160 6.56 23.66 -35.54
N GLY A 161 7.73 24.29 -35.39
CA GLY A 161 8.76 24.33 -36.42
C GLY A 161 9.55 23.01 -36.50
N THR A 162 9.58 22.39 -37.68
CA THR A 162 10.27 21.13 -37.94
C THR A 162 11.15 21.20 -39.19
N VAL A 163 12.27 20.48 -39.19
CA VAL A 163 13.10 20.24 -40.39
C VAL A 163 12.42 19.18 -41.27
N TRP A 164 11.95 18.11 -40.63
CA TRP A 164 11.12 17.07 -41.21
C TRP A 164 10.16 16.58 -40.12
N ALA A 165 8.99 16.09 -40.51
CA ALA A 165 8.05 15.46 -39.62
C ALA A 165 7.18 14.48 -40.42
N ASN A 166 6.88 13.34 -39.83
CA ASN A 166 6.06 12.29 -40.42
C ASN A 166 4.79 12.10 -39.60
N PRO A 167 3.68 11.65 -40.21
CA PRO A 167 2.44 11.39 -39.48
C PRO A 167 2.63 10.28 -38.42
N VAL A 168 2.02 10.46 -37.25
CA VAL A 168 1.99 9.46 -36.19
C VAL A 168 0.85 8.48 -36.46
N ILE A 169 1.20 7.22 -36.74
CA ILE A 169 0.28 6.18 -37.17
C ILE A 169 0.57 4.93 -36.36
N TYR A 170 -0.42 4.38 -35.67
CA TYR A 170 -0.28 3.19 -34.83
C TYR A 170 -1.11 2.01 -35.36
N THR A 171 -0.93 0.82 -34.77
CA THR A 171 -1.60 -0.45 -35.13
C THR A 171 -2.60 -0.86 -34.04
N PRO A 172 -3.88 -0.49 -34.14
CA PRO A 172 -4.89 -0.93 -33.17
C PRO A 172 -5.18 -2.44 -33.29
N GLY A 173 -5.56 -3.06 -32.17
CA GLY A 173 -6.12 -4.40 -32.12
C GLY A 173 -5.11 -5.53 -32.22
N MET A 174 -3.86 -5.31 -31.81
CA MET A 174 -2.88 -6.39 -31.69
C MET A 174 -3.19 -7.31 -30.49
N VAL A 175 -3.79 -6.76 -29.43
CA VAL A 175 -4.02 -7.45 -28.15
C VAL A 175 -5.49 -7.56 -27.81
N ASN A 176 -5.83 -8.57 -27.01
CA ASN A 176 -7.18 -8.80 -26.53
C ASN A 176 -7.57 -7.67 -25.56
N PRO A 177 -8.82 -7.18 -25.58
CA PRO A 177 -9.29 -6.16 -24.63
C PRO A 177 -9.23 -6.58 -23.16
N TYR A 178 -9.12 -7.88 -22.86
CA TYR A 178 -9.10 -8.40 -21.50
C TYR A 178 -7.79 -9.13 -21.17
N LEU A 179 -7.23 -8.81 -20.01
CA LEU A 179 -6.17 -9.59 -19.41
C LEU A 179 -6.70 -10.94 -18.92
N MET A 180 -5.85 -11.95 -19.03
CA MET A 180 -6.05 -13.24 -18.39
C MET A 180 -5.22 -13.30 -17.12
N PHE A 181 -5.83 -13.79 -16.04
CA PHE A 181 -5.17 -13.98 -14.76
C PHE A 181 -5.08 -15.47 -14.44
N ALA A 182 -4.00 -15.88 -13.79
CA ALA A 182 -3.93 -17.20 -13.18
C ALA A 182 -5.08 -17.39 -12.16
N PRO A 183 -5.56 -18.63 -11.96
CA PRO A 183 -6.59 -18.91 -10.97
C PRO A 183 -6.19 -18.38 -9.58
N PRO A 184 -7.14 -17.87 -8.78
CA PRO A 184 -6.84 -17.39 -7.44
C PRO A 184 -6.15 -18.45 -6.58
N GLY A 185 -5.24 -18.01 -5.71
CA GLY A 185 -4.59 -18.86 -4.73
C GLY A 185 -5.57 -19.46 -3.71
N ALA A 186 -5.05 -20.27 -2.80
CA ALA A 186 -5.87 -20.91 -1.75
C ALA A 186 -6.55 -19.91 -0.80
N ASP A 187 -6.07 -18.67 -0.74
CA ASP A 187 -6.64 -17.55 0.00
C ASP A 187 -7.69 -16.75 -0.79
N GLY A 188 -7.99 -17.18 -2.03
CA GLY A 188 -8.95 -16.53 -2.91
C GLY A 188 -8.42 -15.26 -3.61
N LYS A 189 -7.12 -14.95 -3.49
CA LYS A 189 -6.53 -13.76 -4.14
C LYS A 189 -5.93 -14.09 -5.50
N ILE A 190 -6.05 -13.13 -6.41
CA ILE A 190 -5.40 -13.18 -7.72
C ILE A 190 -4.02 -12.56 -7.58
N ASP A 191 -2.98 -13.24 -8.06
CA ASP A 191 -1.66 -12.62 -8.20
C ASP A 191 -1.69 -11.64 -9.38
N MET A 192 -1.55 -10.35 -9.08
CA MET A 192 -1.59 -9.28 -10.08
C MET A 192 -0.24 -9.04 -10.77
N TYR A 193 0.78 -9.83 -10.43
CA TYR A 193 2.14 -9.71 -10.93
C TYR A 193 2.53 -10.93 -11.78
N ASP A 194 2.44 -12.11 -11.17
CA ASP A 194 2.82 -13.36 -11.80
C ASP A 194 1.59 -14.06 -12.37
N GLY A 195 1.69 -14.51 -13.64
CA GLY A 195 0.58 -15.18 -14.31
C GLY A 195 -0.49 -14.24 -14.88
N VAL A 196 -0.17 -12.95 -15.03
CA VAL A 196 -0.95 -12.00 -15.82
C VAL A 196 -0.54 -12.10 -17.28
N VAL A 197 -1.50 -12.39 -18.16
CA VAL A 197 -1.28 -12.70 -19.57
C VAL A 197 -2.05 -11.72 -20.44
N ILE A 198 -1.34 -11.05 -21.33
CA ILE A 198 -1.93 -10.27 -22.42
C ILE A 198 -2.10 -11.18 -23.64
N SER A 199 -3.32 -11.45 -24.06
CA SER A 199 -3.54 -12.39 -25.17
C SER A 199 -3.42 -11.69 -26.52
N LYS A 200 -2.78 -12.36 -27.51
CA LYS A 200 -2.80 -11.92 -28.91
C LYS A 200 -4.24 -11.92 -29.43
N MET A 201 -4.69 -10.82 -30.02
CA MET A 201 -6.00 -10.73 -30.68
C MET A 201 -5.91 -11.07 -32.16
N ASN A 202 -4.89 -10.53 -32.84
CA ASN A 202 -4.69 -10.70 -34.26
C ASN A 202 -3.20 -10.90 -34.55
N GLU A 203 -2.90 -11.68 -35.59
CA GLU A 203 -1.55 -11.76 -36.15
C GLU A 203 -1.29 -10.50 -36.99
N ARG A 204 -0.60 -9.52 -36.40
CA ARG A 204 -0.30 -8.21 -37.00
C ARG A 204 1.02 -7.65 -36.48
N CYS A 205 1.64 -6.82 -37.31
CA CYS A 205 2.87 -6.11 -37.04
C CYS A 205 3.92 -7.00 -36.37
N ASP A 206 4.30 -8.08 -37.05
CA ASP A 206 5.38 -8.96 -36.62
C ASP A 206 5.24 -9.47 -35.18
N ASN A 207 4.03 -9.79 -34.72
CA ASN A 207 3.73 -10.36 -33.40
C ASN A 207 3.54 -11.90 -33.45
N LYS A 208 4.30 -12.60 -34.30
CA LYS A 208 4.03 -14.02 -34.56
C LYS A 208 4.18 -14.83 -33.27
N PHE A 209 5.22 -14.51 -32.50
CA PHE A 209 5.57 -15.15 -31.23
C PHE A 209 5.21 -14.25 -30.04
N PHE A 210 4.10 -13.51 -30.14
CA PHE A 210 3.63 -12.57 -29.12
C PHE A 210 3.54 -13.20 -27.73
N GLU A 211 3.23 -14.51 -27.62
CA GLU A 211 3.20 -15.15 -26.31
C GLU A 211 4.51 -15.05 -25.52
N GLN A 212 5.65 -14.96 -26.22
CA GLN A 212 6.97 -14.87 -25.60
C GLN A 212 7.21 -13.49 -24.98
N TRP A 213 6.44 -12.48 -25.35
CA TRP A 213 6.54 -11.11 -24.83
C TRP A 213 6.11 -11.02 -23.36
N TYR A 214 5.30 -11.96 -22.89
CA TYR A 214 4.81 -11.97 -21.50
C TYR A 214 5.00 -13.33 -20.81
N LEU A 215 5.49 -14.35 -21.51
CA LEU A 215 5.87 -15.64 -20.93
C LEU A 215 7.39 -15.82 -20.93
N ASP A 216 7.88 -16.46 -19.88
CA ASP A 216 9.29 -16.80 -19.75
C ASP A 216 9.56 -18.06 -20.60
N VAL A 217 10.26 -17.91 -21.72
CA VAL A 217 10.51 -19.02 -22.66
C VAL A 217 12.01 -19.29 -22.73
N PRO A 218 12.47 -20.45 -22.21
CA PRO A 218 13.89 -20.79 -22.18
C PRO A 218 14.57 -20.67 -23.55
N GLY A 219 15.66 -19.91 -23.59
CA GLY A 219 16.45 -19.67 -24.80
C GLY A 219 15.89 -18.62 -25.75
N GLN A 220 14.71 -18.06 -25.48
CA GLN A 220 14.14 -16.96 -26.28
C GLN A 220 14.28 -15.63 -25.56
N ASN A 221 13.92 -15.59 -24.27
CA ASN A 221 14.01 -14.39 -23.45
C ASN A 221 14.65 -14.64 -22.08
N LYS A 222 15.16 -13.56 -21.50
CA LYS A 222 15.69 -13.51 -20.14
C LYS A 222 14.86 -12.55 -19.31
N ARG A 223 14.38 -13.03 -18.15
CA ARG A 223 13.48 -12.27 -17.27
C ARG A 223 14.28 -11.50 -16.21
N VAL A 224 13.94 -10.24 -16.04
CA VAL A 224 14.43 -9.37 -14.96
C VAL A 224 13.26 -8.73 -14.22
N ASN A 225 13.11 -9.03 -12.94
CA ASN A 225 12.18 -8.36 -12.02
C ASN A 225 12.88 -7.16 -11.38
N THR A 226 12.25 -5.98 -11.38
CA THR A 226 12.79 -4.77 -10.74
C THR A 226 11.69 -3.73 -10.47
N THR A 227 12.08 -2.50 -10.11
CA THR A 227 11.18 -1.36 -9.94
C THR A 227 11.46 -0.22 -10.90
N MET A 228 10.41 0.52 -11.24
CA MET A 228 10.46 1.79 -11.95
C MET A 228 10.09 2.93 -10.99
N ASP A 229 11.05 3.81 -10.72
CA ASP A 229 10.84 4.99 -9.88
C ASP A 229 10.46 6.19 -10.75
N ILE A 230 9.29 6.77 -10.50
CA ILE A 230 8.74 7.94 -11.19
C ILE A 230 8.86 9.17 -10.27
N PRO A 231 9.80 10.09 -10.53
CA PRO A 231 10.01 11.26 -9.69
C PRO A 231 8.88 12.29 -9.80
N LYS A 232 8.67 13.06 -8.74
CA LYS A 232 7.77 14.23 -8.77
C LYS A 232 8.23 15.24 -9.80
N ASP A 233 7.28 15.85 -10.49
CA ASP A 233 7.55 16.90 -11.47
C ASP A 233 8.35 18.05 -10.83
N PRO A 234 9.56 18.35 -11.34
CA PRO A 234 10.40 19.44 -10.83
C PRO A 234 9.74 20.82 -10.87
N ALA A 235 8.71 21.01 -11.70
CA ALA A 235 7.93 22.25 -11.73
C ALA A 235 7.01 22.43 -10.51
N GLY A 236 7.00 21.49 -9.56
CA GLY A 236 6.20 21.57 -8.32
C GLY A 236 4.71 21.33 -8.56
N THR A 237 4.35 20.64 -9.65
CA THR A 237 2.96 20.29 -9.95
C THR A 237 2.51 19.07 -9.15
N LYS A 238 1.24 18.68 -9.28
CA LYS A 238 0.69 17.45 -8.68
C LYS A 238 1.14 16.15 -9.37
N TYR A 239 1.96 16.25 -10.42
CA TYR A 239 2.30 15.14 -11.28
C TYR A 239 3.64 14.51 -10.93
N TYR A 240 3.79 13.23 -11.28
CA TYR A 240 5.03 12.47 -11.30
C TYR A 240 5.33 12.15 -12.76
N ILE A 241 6.59 12.32 -13.18
CA ILE A 241 6.99 12.25 -14.58
C ILE A 241 8.20 11.33 -14.74
N TYR A 242 8.03 10.32 -15.58
CA TYR A 242 9.10 9.49 -16.10
C TYR A 242 9.34 9.93 -17.54
N ASP A 243 10.54 10.38 -17.88
CA ASP A 243 10.81 10.95 -19.20
C ASP A 243 12.20 10.52 -19.72
N TYR A 244 12.21 9.48 -20.56
CA TYR A 244 13.40 9.02 -21.27
C TYR A 244 13.08 9.05 -22.76
N ASN A 245 13.74 9.95 -23.49
CA ASN A 245 13.44 10.18 -24.89
C ASN A 245 14.69 10.61 -25.65
N TYR A 246 14.54 10.74 -26.97
CA TYR A 246 15.61 11.16 -27.88
C TYR A 246 16.39 12.40 -27.39
N ASN A 247 15.72 13.40 -26.83
CA ASN A 247 16.29 14.69 -26.46
C ASN A 247 17.13 14.67 -25.19
N ASN A 248 16.99 13.62 -24.36
CA ASN A 248 17.76 13.47 -23.14
C ASN A 248 18.72 12.28 -23.19
N GLY A 249 18.94 11.72 -24.39
CA GLY A 249 19.83 10.58 -24.67
C GLY A 249 19.42 9.28 -23.98
N GLY A 250 18.21 9.27 -23.42
CA GLY A 250 17.75 8.31 -22.45
C GLY A 250 17.14 7.09 -23.11
N TYR A 251 17.65 5.94 -22.69
CA TYR A 251 17.04 4.63 -22.87
C TYR A 251 16.96 4.00 -21.47
N SER A 252 15.90 3.26 -21.23
CA SER A 252 15.59 2.57 -19.98
C SER A 252 14.72 1.37 -20.36
N PRO A 253 14.86 0.18 -19.74
CA PRO A 253 15.36 -0.05 -18.38
C PRO A 253 16.65 -0.87 -18.24
N LEU A 254 17.18 -1.45 -19.33
CA LEU A 254 18.22 -2.49 -19.24
C LEU A 254 19.66 -1.98 -19.18
N ASP A 255 19.90 -0.69 -19.48
CA ASP A 255 21.24 -0.09 -19.52
C ASP A 255 21.42 1.04 -18.50
N SER A 256 22.65 1.18 -18.00
CA SER A 256 23.10 2.36 -17.24
C SER A 256 23.90 3.28 -18.15
N ILE A 257 23.41 4.51 -18.33
CA ILE A 257 23.99 5.52 -19.22
C ILE A 257 24.56 6.68 -18.41
N ASN A 258 25.73 7.19 -18.79
CA ASN A 258 26.27 8.42 -18.22
C ASN A 258 25.42 9.63 -18.62
N PRO A 259 24.85 10.41 -17.69
CA PRO A 259 23.95 11.52 -18.02
C PRO A 259 24.67 12.70 -18.68
N THR A 260 25.99 12.76 -18.59
CA THR A 260 26.81 13.80 -19.23
C THR A 260 27.32 13.35 -20.58
N THR A 261 28.05 12.23 -20.63
CA THR A 261 28.71 11.77 -21.86
C THR A 261 27.79 10.97 -22.78
N ARG A 262 26.69 10.43 -22.25
CA ARG A 262 25.72 9.56 -22.93
C ARG A 262 26.25 8.18 -23.29
N GLU A 263 27.49 7.90 -22.89
CA GLU A 263 28.13 6.61 -23.06
C GLU A 263 27.45 5.56 -22.18
N TRP A 264 27.27 4.36 -22.74
CA TRP A 264 26.94 3.17 -22.00
C TRP A 264 28.03 2.89 -20.96
N VAL A 265 27.62 2.59 -19.73
CA VAL A 265 28.53 2.32 -18.60
C VAL A 265 28.54 0.84 -18.27
N MET A 266 27.35 0.27 -18.08
CA MET A 266 27.14 -1.12 -17.71
C MET A 266 25.67 -1.51 -17.88
N ASN A 267 25.42 -2.81 -17.93
CA ASN A 267 24.08 -3.38 -17.72
C ASN A 267 23.44 -2.80 -16.45
N LYS A 268 22.13 -2.53 -16.50
CA LYS A 268 21.40 -2.01 -15.34
C LYS A 268 21.55 -3.00 -14.18
N PRO A 269 22.06 -2.56 -13.01
CA PRO A 269 22.13 -3.42 -11.86
C PRO A 269 20.74 -3.94 -11.48
N CYS A 270 20.64 -5.25 -11.28
CA CYS A 270 19.45 -5.93 -10.80
C CYS A 270 19.77 -6.59 -9.44
N ASN A 271 18.73 -6.99 -8.70
CA ASN A 271 18.93 -7.84 -7.53
C ASN A 271 18.57 -9.29 -7.82
N ALA A 272 19.59 -10.16 -7.72
CA ALA A 272 19.52 -11.60 -7.87
C ALA A 272 18.48 -12.30 -6.96
N SER A 273 18.27 -11.82 -5.73
CA SER A 273 17.38 -12.47 -4.75
C SER A 273 15.89 -12.44 -5.11
N ILE A 274 15.46 -11.50 -5.96
CA ILE A 274 14.08 -11.36 -6.44
C ILE A 274 13.89 -11.90 -7.86
N GLN A 275 14.96 -12.43 -8.46
CA GLN A 275 14.88 -13.12 -9.74
C GLN A 275 14.44 -14.56 -9.50
N THR A 276 13.61 -15.09 -10.40
CA THR A 276 13.05 -16.44 -10.30
C THR A 276 14.13 -17.53 -10.32
N ASN A 277 15.28 -17.26 -10.93
CA ASN A 277 16.43 -18.16 -11.04
C ASN A 277 17.61 -17.77 -10.11
N GLY A 278 17.44 -16.76 -9.26
CA GLY A 278 18.49 -16.31 -8.33
C GLY A 278 19.67 -15.58 -9.00
N VAL A 279 19.57 -15.17 -10.27
CA VAL A 279 20.64 -14.47 -11.00
C VAL A 279 20.08 -13.35 -11.86
N CYS A 280 20.85 -12.27 -12.02
CA CYS A 280 20.51 -11.19 -12.95
C CYS A 280 20.84 -11.61 -14.38
N ASP A 281 19.92 -12.35 -15.00
CA ASP A 281 20.11 -12.82 -16.36
C ASP A 281 19.60 -11.77 -17.34
N GLN A 282 20.52 -11.16 -18.09
CA GLN A 282 20.23 -10.30 -19.23
C GLN A 282 21.26 -10.59 -20.32
N TYR A 283 20.94 -10.21 -21.55
CA TYR A 283 21.89 -10.16 -22.63
C TYR A 283 22.68 -8.85 -22.54
N ASP A 284 23.89 -8.85 -23.12
CA ASP A 284 24.67 -7.61 -23.32
C ASP A 284 23.98 -6.71 -24.34
N PRO A 285 24.25 -5.39 -24.39
CA PRO A 285 23.59 -4.49 -25.32
C PRO A 285 23.81 -4.93 -26.78
N GLN A 286 22.72 -4.90 -27.54
CA GLN A 286 22.60 -5.61 -28.82
C GLN A 286 22.41 -4.67 -30.01
N THR A 287 22.25 -3.38 -29.74
CA THR A 287 21.76 -2.40 -30.71
C THR A 287 22.50 -1.08 -30.59
N LEU A 288 22.43 -0.26 -31.64
CA LEU A 288 22.91 1.12 -31.62
C LEU A 288 21.72 2.06 -31.86
N SER A 289 21.62 3.13 -31.07
CA SER A 289 20.56 4.15 -31.19
C SER A 289 20.73 5.09 -32.39
N ILE A 290 20.92 4.49 -33.56
CA ILE A 290 21.07 5.16 -34.85
C ILE A 290 20.26 4.39 -35.90
N PHE A 291 19.64 5.12 -36.80
CA PHE A 291 19.00 4.50 -37.94
C PHE A 291 20.06 3.93 -38.89
N CYS A 292 20.05 2.62 -39.11
CA CYS A 292 21.06 1.93 -39.92
C CYS A 292 20.47 0.74 -40.69
N PRO A 293 19.52 0.98 -41.61
CA PRO A 293 18.91 -0.10 -42.36
C PRO A 293 19.91 -0.71 -43.37
N PRO A 294 19.82 -2.01 -43.66
CA PRO A 294 20.74 -2.71 -44.56
C PRO A 294 20.40 -2.47 -46.05
N TYR A 295 20.41 -1.22 -46.50
CA TYR A 295 20.34 -0.87 -47.93
C TYR A 295 21.16 0.41 -48.19
N ASN A 296 21.19 0.89 -49.43
CA ASN A 296 21.87 2.16 -49.75
C ASN A 296 21.04 3.37 -49.28
N TYR A 297 20.99 3.58 -47.97
CA TYR A 297 20.24 4.66 -47.35
C TYR A 297 20.79 6.03 -47.78
N GLN A 298 19.96 6.80 -48.48
CA GLN A 298 20.37 8.04 -49.15
C GLN A 298 20.92 9.11 -48.18
N TYR A 299 20.50 9.08 -46.91
CA TYR A 299 20.95 10.03 -45.90
C TYR A 299 22.08 9.50 -45.02
N ALA A 300 22.57 8.26 -45.23
CA ALA A 300 23.60 7.66 -44.39
C ALA A 300 24.84 8.57 -44.21
N LYS A 301 25.30 9.20 -45.30
CA LYS A 301 26.49 10.08 -45.29
C LYS A 301 26.31 11.37 -44.47
N SER A 302 25.09 11.89 -44.42
CA SER A 302 24.73 13.13 -43.73
C SER A 302 24.05 12.89 -42.39
N GLN A 303 23.83 11.62 -42.01
CA GLN A 303 23.19 11.27 -40.75
C GLN A 303 24.00 11.82 -39.60
N ALA A 304 23.35 12.60 -38.75
CA ALA A 304 23.90 13.10 -37.52
C ALA A 304 23.02 12.68 -36.36
N ASP A 305 23.63 12.41 -35.21
CA ASP A 305 22.91 12.15 -33.98
C ASP A 305 22.34 13.45 -33.36
N PHE A 306 21.71 13.30 -32.18
CA PHE A 306 21.16 14.45 -31.46
C PHE A 306 22.23 15.44 -30.96
N LEU A 307 23.49 14.99 -30.82
CA LEU A 307 24.65 15.81 -30.48
C LEU A 307 25.27 16.48 -31.72
N ASN A 308 24.69 16.27 -32.90
CA ASN A 308 25.16 16.77 -34.19
C ASN A 308 26.52 16.18 -34.63
N GLN A 309 26.81 14.95 -34.21
CA GLN A 309 27.95 14.14 -34.61
C GLN A 309 27.56 13.21 -35.75
N ASN A 310 28.43 13.06 -36.76
CA ASN A 310 28.15 12.20 -37.91
C ASN A 310 28.25 10.72 -37.51
N THR A 311 27.23 9.92 -37.82
CA THR A 311 27.14 8.49 -37.45
C THR A 311 27.30 7.54 -38.64
N ALA A 312 27.68 8.05 -39.81
CA ALA A 312 27.80 7.25 -41.04
C ALA A 312 28.80 6.09 -40.91
N GLN A 313 29.98 6.38 -40.35
CA GLN A 313 31.03 5.37 -40.16
C GLN A 313 30.60 4.30 -39.15
N LEU A 314 29.98 4.72 -38.04
CA LEU A 314 29.45 3.81 -37.03
C LEU A 314 28.42 2.85 -37.62
N CYS A 315 27.47 3.36 -38.42
CA CYS A 315 26.50 2.52 -39.12
C CYS A 315 27.18 1.55 -40.10
N GLN A 316 28.16 2.01 -40.88
CA GLN A 316 28.89 1.15 -41.81
C GLN A 316 29.64 0.02 -41.09
N ASP A 317 30.30 0.33 -39.97
CA ASP A 317 31.00 -0.65 -39.16
C ASP A 317 30.03 -1.64 -38.52
N TRP A 318 28.85 -1.20 -38.09
CA TRP A 318 27.82 -2.09 -37.56
C TRP A 318 27.29 -3.06 -38.62
N LEU A 319 26.97 -2.58 -39.82
CA LEU A 319 26.58 -3.43 -40.95
C LEU A 319 27.69 -4.43 -41.29
N ASN A 320 28.96 -4.01 -41.26
CA ASN A 320 30.11 -4.88 -41.53
C ASN A 320 30.25 -6.02 -40.50
N GLN A 321 29.74 -5.85 -39.28
CA GLN A 321 29.70 -6.90 -38.25
C GLN A 321 28.44 -7.77 -38.31
N GLY A 322 27.57 -7.58 -39.31
CA GLY A 322 26.33 -8.32 -39.49
C GLY A 322 25.06 -7.50 -39.25
N GLY A 323 25.19 -6.25 -38.80
CA GLY A 323 24.09 -5.29 -38.73
C GLY A 323 23.07 -5.55 -37.61
N PRO A 324 21.85 -4.95 -37.73
CA PRO A 324 20.92 -4.87 -36.60
C PRO A 324 20.39 -6.20 -36.05
N ARG A 325 20.28 -7.25 -36.87
CA ARG A 325 19.78 -8.57 -36.45
C ARG A 325 20.89 -9.58 -36.12
N ALA A 326 22.15 -9.16 -36.14
CA ALA A 326 23.26 -10.06 -35.83
C ALA A 326 23.41 -10.28 -34.32
N VAL A 327 23.28 -11.53 -33.90
CA VAL A 327 23.62 -12.00 -32.54
C VAL A 327 25.13 -12.17 -32.37
N ASP A 328 25.58 -12.50 -31.16
CA ASP A 328 26.97 -12.90 -30.91
C ASP A 328 27.40 -14.05 -31.84
N ASN A 329 28.47 -13.81 -32.60
CA ASN A 329 29.05 -14.73 -33.57
C ASN A 329 30.17 -15.61 -32.97
N GLY A 330 30.17 -15.81 -31.64
CA GLY A 330 31.18 -16.56 -30.90
C GLY A 330 32.33 -15.70 -30.36
N SER A 331 32.18 -14.38 -30.42
CA SER A 331 33.11 -13.40 -29.85
C SER A 331 32.84 -13.10 -28.36
N GLY A 332 31.68 -13.50 -27.86
CA GLY A 332 31.15 -13.11 -26.55
C GLY A 332 30.35 -11.81 -26.57
N HIS A 333 30.20 -11.15 -27.73
CA HIS A 333 29.59 -9.82 -27.86
C HIS A 333 28.76 -9.67 -29.15
N SER A 334 27.76 -8.77 -29.11
CA SER A 334 26.90 -8.44 -30.26
C SER A 334 27.64 -7.67 -31.36
N ALA A 335 27.07 -7.65 -32.57
CA ALA A 335 27.59 -6.83 -33.67
C ALA A 335 27.60 -5.33 -33.32
N ALA A 336 26.60 -4.86 -32.56
CA ALA A 336 26.51 -3.49 -32.08
C ALA A 336 27.66 -3.16 -31.10
N TRP A 337 27.96 -4.06 -30.16
CA TRP A 337 29.08 -3.90 -29.22
C TRP A 337 30.41 -3.74 -29.96
N GLN A 338 30.67 -4.64 -30.92
CA GLN A 338 31.89 -4.60 -31.72
C GLN A 338 32.02 -3.27 -32.47
N ALA A 339 30.94 -2.81 -33.11
CA ALA A 339 30.88 -1.53 -33.80
C ALA A 339 31.09 -0.33 -32.87
N ALA A 340 30.51 -0.40 -31.66
CA ALA A 340 30.65 0.63 -30.65
C ALA A 340 32.11 0.79 -30.21
N VAL A 341 32.78 -0.31 -29.89
CA VAL A 341 34.19 -0.30 -29.46
C VAL A 341 35.12 0.22 -30.57
N MET A 342 34.87 -0.15 -31.84
CA MET A 342 35.65 0.36 -32.98
C MET A 342 35.55 1.88 -33.15
N ASN A 343 34.44 2.48 -32.73
CA ASN A 343 34.15 3.92 -32.90
C ASN A 343 34.35 4.75 -31.62
N GLY A 344 34.90 4.16 -30.55
CA GLY A 344 35.22 4.85 -29.30
C GLY A 344 34.00 5.51 -28.65
N SER A 345 34.14 6.76 -28.19
CA SER A 345 33.06 7.48 -27.50
C SER A 345 31.78 7.59 -28.33
N LEU A 346 31.87 7.83 -29.64
CA LEU A 346 30.68 7.91 -30.50
C LEU A 346 29.91 6.58 -30.49
N GLY A 347 30.63 5.47 -30.58
CA GLY A 347 30.02 4.14 -30.51
C GLY A 347 29.36 3.85 -29.17
N LEU A 348 30.08 4.09 -28.07
CA LEU A 348 29.57 3.88 -26.71
C LEU A 348 28.39 4.79 -26.37
N GLN A 349 28.33 6.00 -26.95
CA GLN A 349 27.18 6.90 -26.85
C GLN A 349 25.87 6.30 -27.36
N HIS A 350 25.96 5.42 -28.36
CA HIS A 350 24.81 4.82 -29.02
C HIS A 350 24.52 3.38 -28.62
N LEU A 351 25.42 2.71 -27.91
CA LEU A 351 25.26 1.30 -27.53
C LEU A 351 24.12 1.10 -26.52
N ARG A 352 23.08 0.34 -26.90
CA ARG A 352 21.84 0.11 -26.12
C ARG A 352 21.32 -1.32 -26.27
N ASN A 353 20.32 -1.68 -25.47
CA ASN A 353 19.59 -2.95 -25.57
C ASN A 353 18.10 -2.78 -25.93
N TYR A 354 17.75 -2.43 -27.17
CA TYR A 354 16.36 -2.19 -27.57
C TYR A 354 15.45 -3.41 -27.64
N ALA A 355 15.99 -4.63 -27.75
CA ALA A 355 15.17 -5.84 -27.94
C ALA A 355 14.55 -6.32 -26.63
N PHE A 356 13.54 -5.62 -26.11
CA PHE A 356 12.90 -5.99 -24.87
C PHE A 356 11.40 -5.71 -24.84
N THR A 357 10.76 -6.35 -23.88
CA THR A 357 9.39 -6.05 -23.46
C THR A 357 9.37 -5.77 -21.97
N MET A 358 8.46 -4.93 -21.51
CA MET A 358 8.30 -4.55 -20.12
C MET A 358 6.83 -4.55 -19.76
N MET A 359 6.47 -5.30 -18.74
CA MET A 359 5.18 -5.20 -18.07
C MET A 359 5.38 -4.47 -16.75
N GLY A 360 4.58 -3.44 -16.49
CA GLY A 360 4.54 -2.78 -15.21
C GLY A 360 3.18 -2.87 -14.55
N TYR A 361 3.18 -2.84 -13.22
CA TYR A 361 1.98 -2.92 -12.41
C TYR A 361 2.00 -1.92 -11.26
N ALA A 362 0.82 -1.36 -10.98
CA ALA A 362 0.52 -0.57 -9.80
C ALA A 362 -0.88 -0.91 -9.29
N SER A 363 -1.09 -0.83 -7.97
CA SER A 363 -2.42 -0.67 -7.41
C SER A 363 -2.59 0.78 -6.97
N PHE A 364 -3.71 1.42 -7.29
CA PHE A 364 -4.00 2.80 -6.92
C PHE A 364 -5.35 2.90 -6.22
N LYS A 365 -5.43 3.81 -5.25
CA LYS A 365 -6.67 4.00 -4.50
C LYS A 365 -7.54 5.05 -5.18
N TYR A 366 -8.77 4.70 -5.51
CA TYR A 366 -9.73 5.65 -6.04
C TYR A 366 -10.24 6.55 -4.92
N LYS A 367 -10.17 7.86 -5.15
CA LYS A 367 -10.83 8.86 -4.31
C LYS A 367 -11.70 9.78 -5.16
N ALA A 368 -12.98 9.84 -4.84
CA ALA A 368 -13.93 10.73 -5.51
C ALA A 368 -13.51 12.20 -5.36
N SER A 369 -12.95 12.58 -4.20
CA SER A 369 -12.43 13.92 -3.93
C SER A 369 -11.30 14.33 -4.88
N ASN A 370 -10.48 13.38 -5.34
CA ASN A 370 -9.35 13.66 -6.22
C ASN A 370 -9.78 13.97 -7.66
N GLN A 371 -11.06 13.71 -7.99
CA GLN A 371 -11.58 13.93 -9.33
C GLN A 371 -12.05 15.37 -9.59
N THR A 372 -11.98 16.23 -8.58
CA THR A 372 -12.43 17.63 -8.66
C THR A 372 -11.40 18.61 -8.07
N PRO A 373 -11.23 19.82 -8.63
CA PRO A 373 -11.81 20.29 -9.89
C PRO A 373 -11.11 19.71 -11.14
N THR A 374 -9.93 19.09 -10.98
CA THR A 374 -9.14 18.52 -12.07
C THR A 374 -8.94 17.03 -11.84
N PRO A 375 -9.55 16.16 -12.66
CA PRO A 375 -9.44 14.71 -12.52
C PRO A 375 -8.01 14.19 -12.45
N GLU A 376 -7.87 13.01 -11.84
CA GLU A 376 -6.64 12.24 -11.95
C GLU A 376 -6.51 11.66 -13.36
N VAL A 377 -5.29 11.67 -13.86
CA VAL A 377 -4.96 11.15 -15.19
C VAL A 377 -3.73 10.28 -15.10
N PHE A 378 -3.70 9.28 -15.97
CA PHE A 378 -2.50 8.55 -16.32
C PHE A 378 -2.26 8.77 -17.82
N GLU A 379 -1.17 9.44 -18.14
CA GLU A 379 -0.80 9.81 -19.49
C GLU A 379 0.52 9.16 -19.84
N PHE A 380 0.68 8.87 -21.12
CA PHE A 380 1.90 8.28 -21.63
C PHE A 380 2.15 8.78 -23.05
N ALA A 381 3.40 8.70 -23.48
CA ALA A 381 3.76 8.81 -24.88
C ALA A 381 4.97 7.94 -25.16
N GLY A 382 5.01 7.27 -26.30
CA GLY A 382 6.16 6.46 -26.65
C GLY A 382 6.08 5.73 -27.97
N ASP A 383 7.18 5.08 -28.28
CA ASP A 383 7.40 4.13 -29.37
C ASP A 383 8.17 2.93 -28.79
N ASP A 384 8.00 1.69 -29.24
CA ASP A 384 7.13 1.24 -30.33
C ASP A 384 5.74 0.84 -29.83
N ASP A 385 5.64 -0.19 -29.00
CA ASP A 385 4.36 -0.74 -28.55
C ASP A 385 4.00 -0.27 -27.14
N MET A 386 2.73 0.12 -26.92
CA MET A 386 2.19 0.47 -25.60
C MET A 386 0.72 0.06 -25.42
N TRP A 387 0.44 -0.70 -24.36
CA TRP A 387 -0.91 -1.02 -23.91
C TRP A 387 -1.09 -0.69 -22.44
N ILE A 388 -2.26 -0.16 -22.06
CA ILE A 388 -2.63 0.04 -20.65
C ILE A 388 -3.95 -0.63 -20.38
N PHE A 389 -4.01 -1.34 -19.28
CA PHE A 389 -5.19 -1.98 -18.74
C PHE A 389 -5.48 -1.41 -17.35
N VAL A 390 -6.75 -1.15 -17.07
CA VAL A 390 -7.23 -0.86 -15.73
C VAL A 390 -8.24 -1.92 -15.35
N ASP A 391 -8.07 -2.52 -14.17
CA ASP A 391 -8.88 -3.64 -13.68
C ASP A 391 -9.02 -4.80 -14.68
N GLY A 392 -7.93 -5.05 -15.43
CA GLY A 392 -7.86 -6.10 -16.44
C GLY A 392 -8.50 -5.75 -17.78
N VAL A 393 -9.00 -4.52 -17.98
CA VAL A 393 -9.66 -4.08 -19.22
C VAL A 393 -8.81 -3.03 -19.95
N LEU A 394 -8.64 -3.20 -21.26
CA LEU A 394 -7.83 -2.34 -22.12
C LEU A 394 -8.44 -0.92 -22.19
N VAL A 395 -7.62 0.08 -21.85
CA VAL A 395 -7.99 1.50 -21.89
C VAL A 395 -7.19 2.29 -22.91
N VAL A 396 -6.06 1.73 -23.35
CA VAL A 396 -5.10 2.33 -24.29
C VAL A 396 -4.57 1.23 -25.18
N ASP A 397 -4.55 1.48 -26.47
CA ASP A 397 -4.10 0.52 -27.47
C ASP A 397 -3.27 1.21 -28.54
N LEU A 398 -1.95 1.24 -28.36
CA LEU A 398 -0.97 1.78 -29.30
C LEU A 398 0.02 0.67 -29.67
N GLY A 399 -0.37 -0.22 -30.58
CA GLY A 399 0.49 -1.31 -31.04
C GLY A 399 1.35 -0.96 -32.27
N GLY A 400 2.44 -1.69 -32.43
CA GLY A 400 3.31 -1.73 -33.59
C GLY A 400 4.43 -0.69 -33.61
N THR A 401 5.34 -0.84 -34.57
CA THR A 401 6.49 0.05 -34.75
C THR A 401 6.04 1.40 -35.33
N HIS A 402 5.81 2.38 -34.46
CA HIS A 402 5.32 3.70 -34.82
C HIS A 402 6.14 4.80 -34.15
N LEU A 403 6.14 6.01 -34.71
CA LEU A 403 6.72 7.18 -34.03
C LEU A 403 6.03 7.43 -32.68
N SER A 404 6.74 8.10 -31.76
CA SER A 404 6.21 8.45 -30.44
C SER A 404 4.74 8.90 -30.49
N ALA A 405 3.87 8.08 -29.90
CA ALA A 405 2.43 8.24 -29.94
C ALA A 405 1.90 8.53 -28.53
N PRO A 406 1.07 9.58 -28.34
CA PRO A 406 0.51 9.90 -27.04
C PRO A 406 -0.74 9.05 -26.77
N GLY A 407 -1.00 8.81 -25.49
CA GLY A 407 -2.34 8.50 -25.05
C GLY A 407 -2.59 8.80 -23.59
N LYS A 408 -3.84 8.61 -23.17
CA LYS A 408 -4.35 9.14 -21.92
C LYS A 408 -5.50 8.33 -21.38
N VAL A 409 -5.50 8.17 -20.07
CA VAL A 409 -6.56 7.56 -19.27
C VAL A 409 -7.05 8.60 -18.27
N ASN A 410 -8.35 8.85 -18.26
CA ASN A 410 -9.00 9.72 -17.27
C ASN A 410 -9.71 8.85 -16.23
N ILE A 411 -9.24 8.90 -14.98
CA ILE A 411 -9.73 8.05 -13.88
C ILE A 411 -11.21 8.32 -13.59
N GLN A 412 -11.65 9.57 -13.68
CA GLN A 412 -13.07 9.92 -13.53
C GLN A 412 -13.93 9.27 -14.61
N THR A 413 -13.44 9.18 -15.86
CA THR A 413 -14.19 8.53 -16.94
C THR A 413 -14.35 7.04 -16.69
N LEU A 414 -13.30 6.37 -16.22
CA LEU A 414 -13.37 4.96 -15.85
C LEU A 414 -14.34 4.73 -14.69
N ALA A 415 -14.20 5.52 -13.62
CA ALA A 415 -15.03 5.41 -12.43
C ALA A 415 -16.52 5.61 -12.73
N LEU A 416 -16.89 6.65 -13.47
CA LEU A 416 -18.29 6.93 -13.82
C LEU A 416 -18.92 5.85 -14.70
N ASN A 417 -18.11 5.08 -15.43
CA ASN A 417 -18.58 4.00 -16.29
C ASN A 417 -18.41 2.63 -15.63
N ASN A 418 -18.14 2.55 -14.32
CA ASN A 418 -18.00 1.30 -13.58
C ASN A 418 -16.99 0.33 -14.24
N HIS A 419 -15.91 0.87 -14.81
CA HIS A 419 -14.92 0.14 -15.60
C HIS A 419 -14.29 -1.01 -14.80
N GLY A 420 -14.15 -2.19 -15.40
CA GLY A 420 -13.58 -3.37 -14.74
C GLY A 420 -14.57 -4.14 -13.85
N CYS A 421 -15.79 -3.61 -13.68
CA CYS A 421 -16.83 -4.17 -12.80
C CYS A 421 -18.08 -4.65 -13.54
N HIS A 422 -18.08 -4.64 -14.88
CA HIS A 422 -19.17 -5.22 -15.67
C HIS A 422 -19.09 -6.74 -15.72
N VAL A 423 -20.25 -7.40 -15.79
CA VAL A 423 -20.32 -8.86 -15.92
C VAL A 423 -19.53 -9.32 -17.15
N GLY A 424 -18.55 -10.20 -16.92
CA GLY A 424 -17.67 -10.73 -17.97
C GLY A 424 -16.31 -10.03 -18.08
N GLU A 425 -16.11 -8.91 -17.39
CA GLU A 425 -14.78 -8.30 -17.25
C GLU A 425 -13.92 -9.07 -16.24
N PRO A 426 -12.59 -9.11 -16.41
CA PRO A 426 -11.71 -10.05 -15.68
C PRO A 426 -11.77 -9.93 -14.17
N LEU A 427 -11.88 -8.71 -13.64
CA LEU A 427 -11.89 -8.44 -12.20
C LEU A 427 -13.27 -8.07 -11.66
N SER A 428 -14.34 -8.32 -12.42
CA SER A 428 -15.71 -7.94 -12.03
C SER A 428 -16.22 -8.60 -10.74
N GLY A 429 -15.64 -9.75 -10.35
CA GLY A 429 -15.92 -10.44 -9.09
C GLY A 429 -14.89 -10.19 -7.98
N TYR A 430 -13.92 -9.29 -8.20
CA TYR A 430 -12.81 -9.06 -7.28
C TYR A 430 -13.04 -7.82 -6.38
N THR A 431 -12.12 -7.58 -5.45
CA THR A 431 -12.32 -6.60 -4.39
C THR A 431 -12.37 -5.15 -4.87
N ASN A 432 -11.81 -4.83 -6.04
CA ASN A 432 -11.92 -3.51 -6.69
C ASN A 432 -13.38 -3.09 -6.93
N CYS A 433 -14.28 -4.06 -7.13
CA CYS A 433 -15.70 -3.81 -7.39
C CYS A 433 -16.56 -3.77 -6.12
N SER A 434 -15.96 -3.78 -4.93
CA SER A 434 -16.69 -3.75 -3.66
C SER A 434 -17.51 -2.46 -3.51
N GLY A 435 -18.84 -2.59 -3.59
CA GLY A 435 -19.75 -1.45 -3.50
C GLY A 435 -19.87 -0.62 -4.78
N ALA A 436 -19.26 -1.06 -5.88
CA ALA A 436 -19.40 -0.43 -7.18
C ALA A 436 -20.79 -0.70 -7.78
N SER A 437 -21.30 0.22 -8.60
CA SER A 437 -22.56 0.02 -9.32
C SER A 437 -22.61 0.85 -10.60
N ASP A 438 -23.39 0.41 -11.60
CA ASP A 438 -23.58 1.18 -12.84
C ASP A 438 -24.24 2.56 -12.61
N ALA A 439 -24.92 2.75 -11.48
CA ALA A 439 -25.57 4.01 -11.14
C ALA A 439 -24.60 5.03 -10.51
N THR A 440 -23.61 4.57 -9.75
CA THR A 440 -22.72 5.42 -8.95
C THR A 440 -21.25 5.34 -9.37
N GLY A 441 -20.90 4.37 -10.21
CA GLY A 441 -19.52 4.07 -10.55
C GLY A 441 -18.79 3.31 -9.44
N TRP A 442 -17.46 3.41 -9.47
CA TRP A 442 -16.58 2.91 -8.41
C TRP A 442 -16.91 3.53 -7.05
N ALA A 443 -16.83 2.72 -5.98
CA ALA A 443 -16.99 3.21 -4.62
C ALA A 443 -15.73 3.94 -4.14
N ASP A 444 -15.90 4.97 -3.31
CA ASP A 444 -14.79 5.71 -2.73
C ASP A 444 -13.89 4.79 -1.88
N ASP A 445 -12.59 5.10 -1.83
CA ASP A 445 -11.57 4.35 -1.11
C ASP A 445 -11.36 2.88 -1.57
N THR A 446 -11.81 2.50 -2.76
CA THR A 446 -11.52 1.19 -3.37
C THR A 446 -10.16 1.17 -4.06
N TRP A 447 -9.54 -0.01 -4.11
CA TRP A 447 -8.26 -0.23 -4.80
C TRP A 447 -8.50 -0.76 -6.21
N HIS A 448 -7.83 -0.14 -7.19
CA HIS A 448 -7.89 -0.49 -8.60
C HIS A 448 -6.51 -0.86 -9.12
N HIS A 449 -6.47 -1.64 -10.19
CA HIS A 449 -5.27 -2.30 -10.69
C HIS A 449 -4.89 -1.71 -12.04
N LEU A 450 -3.68 -1.16 -12.16
CA LEU A 450 -3.12 -0.63 -13.39
C LEU A 450 -2.01 -1.57 -13.88
N HIS A 451 -2.18 -2.11 -15.08
CA HIS A 451 -1.12 -2.81 -15.81
C HIS A 451 -0.77 -2.00 -17.04
N PHE A 452 0.51 -1.80 -17.29
CA PHE A 452 0.96 -1.28 -18.58
C PHE A 452 1.97 -2.24 -19.20
N PHE A 453 2.02 -2.24 -20.51
CA PHE A 453 2.94 -3.05 -21.29
C PHE A 453 3.61 -2.13 -22.30
N TYR A 454 4.93 -2.27 -22.43
CA TYR A 454 5.78 -1.52 -23.33
C TYR A 454 6.74 -2.45 -24.06
N ALA A 455 7.02 -2.22 -25.34
CA ALA A 455 8.13 -2.86 -26.04
C ALA A 455 8.83 -1.89 -26.99
N ASP A 456 10.16 -1.98 -27.02
CA ASP A 456 10.98 -1.42 -28.10
C ASP A 456 11.32 -2.53 -29.08
N ARG A 457 11.29 -2.23 -30.38
CA ARG A 457 11.46 -3.25 -31.43
C ARG A 457 12.47 -2.87 -32.50
N GLN A 458 12.91 -1.62 -32.54
CA GLN A 458 13.80 -1.12 -33.58
C GLN A 458 14.85 -0.13 -33.04
N SER A 459 15.97 -0.04 -33.75
CA SER A 459 17.17 0.71 -33.36
C SER A 459 17.17 2.23 -33.68
N ASP A 460 16.03 2.86 -33.96
CA ASP A 460 15.94 4.25 -34.43
C ASP A 460 15.64 5.31 -33.35
N GLY A 461 15.50 4.86 -32.11
CA GLY A 461 15.32 5.67 -30.91
C GLY A 461 14.47 4.91 -29.90
N SER A 462 14.32 5.47 -28.69
CA SER A 462 13.30 5.02 -27.74
C SER A 462 12.76 6.25 -27.05
N ASN A 463 11.45 6.30 -26.96
CA ASN A 463 10.72 7.34 -26.27
C ASN A 463 9.75 6.65 -25.31
N ILE A 464 9.96 6.88 -24.03
CA ILE A 464 9.00 6.55 -22.99
C ILE A 464 8.80 7.75 -22.10
N TYR A 465 7.57 8.25 -22.13
CA TYR A 465 7.08 9.31 -21.28
C TYR A 465 5.89 8.76 -20.50
N ILE A 466 5.90 8.89 -19.18
CA ILE A 466 4.76 8.60 -18.30
C ILE A 466 4.54 9.82 -17.43
N ARG A 467 3.29 10.26 -17.34
CA ARG A 467 2.85 11.33 -16.44
C ARG A 467 1.63 10.88 -15.69
N THR A 468 1.71 10.90 -14.36
CA THR A 468 0.61 10.46 -13.49
C THR A 468 0.37 11.45 -12.36
N SER A 469 -0.89 11.62 -11.96
CA SER A 469 -1.24 12.33 -10.72
C SER A 469 -1.87 11.43 -9.67
N LEU A 470 -1.76 10.10 -9.83
CA LEU A 470 -2.36 9.13 -8.90
C LEU A 470 -1.78 9.37 -7.50
N ALA A 471 -2.62 9.89 -6.60
CA ALA A 471 -2.16 10.41 -5.32
C ALA A 471 -1.67 9.30 -4.38
N GLU A 472 -2.34 8.15 -4.40
CA GLU A 472 -2.10 7.02 -3.50
C GLU A 472 -1.88 5.73 -4.33
N LEU A 473 -0.64 5.25 -4.34
CA LEU A 473 -0.27 3.95 -4.87
C LEU A 473 0.02 2.99 -3.73
N ALA A 474 -0.36 1.74 -3.89
CA ALA A 474 0.10 0.69 -3.00
C ALA A 474 1.63 0.59 -3.09
N PRO A 475 2.32 0.31 -1.98
CA PRO A 475 3.74 0.08 -2.01
C PRO A 475 4.13 -1.05 -2.98
N SER A 476 5.24 -0.86 -3.70
CA SER A 476 5.77 -1.85 -4.64
C SER A 476 6.25 -3.12 -3.91
N ARG A 477 6.02 -4.29 -4.53
CA ARG A 477 6.49 -5.62 -4.09
C ARG A 477 8.02 -5.72 -4.04
N TYR A 478 8.72 -4.89 -4.82
CA TYR A 478 10.18 -4.84 -4.90
C TYR A 478 10.78 -3.50 -4.44
N GLY A 479 10.01 -2.62 -3.79
CA GLY A 479 10.43 -1.27 -3.37
C GLY A 479 11.29 -1.22 -2.10
N GLN A 480 11.61 0.00 -1.64
CA GLN A 480 12.29 0.24 -0.36
C GLN A 480 11.44 -0.29 0.81
N PRO A 481 12.03 -0.89 1.86
CA PRO A 481 11.31 -1.26 3.07
C PRO A 481 10.65 -0.07 3.75
N THR A 482 9.34 -0.13 3.94
CA THR A 482 8.56 0.82 4.72
C THR A 482 7.78 0.08 5.80
N VAL A 483 7.76 0.63 7.01
CA VAL A 483 6.93 0.12 8.10
C VAL A 483 5.55 0.76 7.97
N SER A 484 4.55 0.01 7.55
CA SER A 484 3.20 0.54 7.30
C SER A 484 2.38 0.68 8.59
N ASP A 485 2.41 -0.35 9.44
CA ASP A 485 1.70 -0.39 10.72
C ASP A 485 2.47 -1.24 11.73
N VAL A 486 2.34 -0.92 13.01
CA VAL A 486 2.96 -1.67 14.10
C VAL A 486 1.89 -2.03 15.10
N VAL A 487 1.65 -3.32 15.26
CA VAL A 487 0.69 -3.84 16.22
C VAL A 487 1.43 -4.39 17.42
N VAL A 488 1.19 -3.79 18.58
CA VAL A 488 1.67 -4.31 19.86
C VAL A 488 0.53 -5.08 20.53
N LYS A 489 0.75 -6.38 20.75
CA LYS A 489 -0.18 -7.26 21.47
C LYS A 489 0.42 -7.63 22.81
N VAL A 490 -0.27 -7.35 23.90
CA VAL A 490 0.15 -7.80 25.23
C VAL A 490 -0.54 -9.13 25.53
N ASP A 491 0.24 -10.16 25.85
CA ASP A 491 -0.30 -11.47 26.20
C ASP A 491 -0.85 -11.52 27.65
N GLU A 492 -1.41 -12.67 28.02
CA GLU A 492 -2.00 -12.91 29.34
C GLU A 492 -1.01 -12.76 30.50
N ASN A 493 0.30 -12.79 30.23
CA ASN A 493 1.37 -12.64 31.22
C ASN A 493 1.93 -11.20 31.27
N GLY A 494 1.37 -10.27 30.50
CA GLY A 494 1.85 -8.89 30.43
C GLY A 494 3.08 -8.69 29.53
N ILE A 495 3.43 -9.68 28.71
CA ILE A 495 4.54 -9.57 27.75
C ILE A 495 3.99 -8.99 26.45
N SER A 496 4.61 -7.90 25.99
CA SER A 496 4.32 -7.29 24.69
C SER A 496 4.98 -8.11 23.58
N HIS A 497 4.18 -8.57 22.63
CA HIS A 497 4.62 -9.16 21.36
C HIS A 497 4.40 -8.11 20.27
N ASN A 498 5.48 -7.64 19.65
CA ASN A 498 5.39 -6.61 18.61
C ASN A 498 5.37 -7.26 17.23
N SER A 499 4.43 -6.83 16.39
CA SER A 499 4.37 -7.21 14.99
C SER A 499 4.39 -5.95 14.15
N MET A 500 5.22 -5.92 13.13
CA MET A 500 5.20 -4.84 12.15
C MET A 500 4.87 -5.37 10.77
N TYR A 501 4.12 -4.57 10.03
CA TYR A 501 3.74 -4.83 8.65
C TYR A 501 4.60 -3.99 7.73
N MET A 502 5.02 -4.62 6.65
CA MET A 502 5.94 -4.07 5.68
C MET A 502 5.44 -4.32 4.28
N ASN A 503 5.77 -3.43 3.37
CA ASN A 503 5.48 -3.60 1.95
C ASN A 503 6.26 -4.75 1.30
N VAL A 504 7.48 -5.00 1.77
CA VAL A 504 8.43 -5.95 1.15
C VAL A 504 9.14 -6.76 2.23
N PRO A 505 9.61 -7.98 1.89
CA PRO A 505 10.44 -8.73 2.82
C PRO A 505 11.83 -8.10 2.85
N LEU A 506 12.50 -8.13 3.99
CA LEU A 506 13.87 -7.66 4.20
C LEU A 506 14.91 -8.63 3.63
N ALA A 507 16.07 -8.09 3.24
CA ALA A 507 17.23 -8.91 2.90
C ALA A 507 17.77 -9.65 4.12
N ASP A 508 18.33 -10.84 3.91
CA ASP A 508 18.97 -11.63 4.96
C ASP A 508 20.08 -10.85 5.69
N SER A 509 20.86 -10.07 4.93
CA SER A 509 21.90 -9.18 5.49
C SER A 509 21.32 -8.12 6.44
N SER A 510 20.16 -7.56 6.10
CA SER A 510 19.44 -6.61 6.96
C SER A 510 18.84 -7.27 8.18
N LEU A 511 18.25 -8.47 8.06
CA LEU A 511 17.75 -9.22 9.21
C LEU A 511 18.87 -9.57 10.20
N ILE A 512 20.05 -9.96 9.71
CA ILE A 512 21.23 -10.20 10.54
C ILE A 512 21.67 -8.91 11.25
N ALA A 513 21.72 -7.80 10.52
CA ALA A 513 22.18 -6.52 11.07
C ALA A 513 21.18 -5.93 12.08
N ILE A 514 19.88 -6.05 11.82
CA ILE A 514 18.80 -5.61 12.72
C ILE A 514 18.80 -6.40 14.02
N ASN A 515 19.06 -7.72 13.96
CA ASN A 515 19.13 -8.60 15.13
C ASN A 515 20.36 -8.36 16.04
N ASN A 516 21.13 -7.30 15.81
CA ASN A 516 22.20 -6.89 16.71
C ASN A 516 21.66 -5.99 17.84
N PRO A 517 21.58 -6.47 19.09
CA PRO A 517 20.97 -5.73 20.20
C PRO A 517 21.77 -4.50 20.66
N ASN A 518 22.94 -4.26 20.06
CA ASN A 518 23.82 -3.13 20.39
C ASN A 518 23.68 -1.94 19.42
N VAL A 519 22.83 -2.05 18.40
CA VAL A 519 22.64 -1.01 17.38
C VAL A 519 21.18 -0.57 17.36
N PRO A 520 20.89 0.74 17.32
CA PRO A 520 19.52 1.24 17.16
C PRO A 520 19.13 1.11 15.68
N SER A 521 18.65 -0.07 15.29
CA SER A 521 18.24 -0.38 13.92
C SER A 521 16.95 0.34 13.51
N MET A 522 16.20 0.86 14.48
CA MET A 522 14.95 1.62 14.28
C MET A 522 14.94 2.85 15.18
N VAL A 523 14.10 3.82 14.82
CA VAL A 523 13.87 5.06 15.57
C VAL A 523 12.37 5.23 15.85
N VAL A 524 12.06 5.82 17.00
CA VAL A 524 10.69 6.05 17.49
C VAL A 524 10.46 7.54 17.68
N LEU A 525 9.42 8.07 17.06
CA LEU A 525 8.89 9.40 17.37
C LEU A 525 7.82 9.27 18.44
N ARG A 526 7.97 10.03 19.52
CA ARG A 526 7.01 10.09 20.62
C ARG A 526 6.68 11.53 20.95
N GLU A 527 5.39 11.83 21.05
CA GLU A 527 4.93 13.10 21.59
C GLU A 527 4.95 13.04 23.11
N VAL A 528 5.68 13.96 23.74
CA VAL A 528 5.72 14.13 25.19
C VAL A 528 5.29 15.54 25.55
N THR A 529 4.81 15.74 26.78
CA THR A 529 4.53 17.07 27.29
C THR A 529 5.76 17.56 28.06
N ASP A 530 6.31 18.71 27.66
CA ASP A 530 7.46 19.32 28.31
C ASP A 530 7.10 19.92 29.68
N ALA A 531 8.10 20.43 30.40
CA ALA A 531 7.93 21.05 31.72
C ALA A 531 7.02 22.29 31.71
N ASN A 532 6.76 22.88 30.54
CA ASN A 532 5.89 24.05 30.35
C ASN A 532 4.46 23.66 29.93
N GLY A 533 4.15 22.37 29.82
CA GLY A 533 2.85 21.88 29.37
C GLY A 533 2.68 21.88 27.85
N GLN A 534 3.75 22.10 27.07
CA GLN A 534 3.72 22.09 25.62
C GLN A 534 4.04 20.69 25.08
N LYS A 535 3.27 20.25 24.07
CA LYS A 535 3.55 19.00 23.35
C LYS A 535 4.79 19.18 22.47
N VAL A 536 5.79 18.32 22.68
CA VAL A 536 7.04 18.26 21.91
C VAL A 536 7.29 16.83 21.45
N THR A 537 7.83 16.64 20.26
CA THR A 537 8.22 15.31 19.79
C THR A 537 9.66 15.03 20.19
N LEU A 538 9.90 13.88 20.83
CA LEU A 538 11.23 13.34 21.07
C LEU A 538 11.50 12.14 20.16
N VAL A 539 12.78 11.95 19.84
CA VAL A 539 13.25 10.83 19.01
C VAL A 539 14.03 9.87 19.89
N TYR A 540 13.58 8.61 19.95
CA TYR A 540 14.26 7.53 20.67
C TYR A 540 14.83 6.50 19.70
N GLY A 541 15.81 5.74 20.17
CA GLY A 541 16.36 4.60 19.43
C GLY A 541 15.71 3.31 19.91
N PHE A 542 15.30 2.45 18.99
CA PHE A 542 14.80 1.12 19.29
C PHE A 542 15.86 0.08 18.96
N TYR A 543 16.29 -0.66 19.99
CA TYR A 543 17.30 -1.69 19.91
C TYR A 543 16.61 -3.05 19.83
N VAL A 544 16.57 -3.63 18.64
CA VAL A 544 15.94 -4.93 18.40
C VAL A 544 16.80 -6.03 19.03
N THR A 545 16.17 -6.87 19.85
CA THR A 545 16.81 -8.05 20.48
C THR A 545 16.52 -9.33 19.71
N SER A 546 15.37 -9.40 19.05
CA SER A 546 14.97 -10.52 18.20
C SER A 546 14.00 -10.02 17.15
N MET A 547 14.12 -10.52 15.93
CA MET A 547 13.21 -10.26 14.82
C MET A 547 13.14 -11.51 13.94
N THR A 548 11.91 -11.96 13.69
CA THR A 548 11.60 -13.19 12.97
C THR A 548 10.48 -12.97 11.96
N GLY A 549 10.49 -13.74 10.87
CA GLY A 549 9.65 -13.55 9.69
C GLY A 549 10.49 -13.62 8.40
N PRO A 550 9.94 -13.19 7.25
CA PRO A 550 8.60 -12.66 7.07
C PRO A 550 7.53 -13.76 7.10
N VAL A 551 6.30 -13.37 7.45
CA VAL A 551 5.08 -14.13 7.15
C VAL A 551 4.26 -13.30 6.17
N ASP A 552 4.02 -13.85 4.98
CA ASP A 552 3.18 -13.20 3.96
C ASP A 552 1.72 -13.09 4.44
N LYS A 553 1.14 -11.88 4.40
CA LYS A 553 -0.26 -11.56 4.74
C LYS A 553 -1.07 -11.11 3.51
N GLY A 554 -0.53 -11.25 2.32
CA GLY A 554 -1.14 -10.85 1.06
C GLY A 554 -1.27 -9.34 0.93
N ALA A 555 -2.48 -8.80 1.13
CA ALA A 555 -2.76 -7.39 0.86
C ALA A 555 -2.19 -6.46 1.96
N ASP A 556 -2.03 -7.00 3.18
CA ASP A 556 -1.43 -6.30 4.32
C ASP A 556 0.12 -6.35 4.28
N GLY A 557 0.70 -7.00 3.25
CA GLY A 557 2.13 -7.10 3.02
C GLY A 557 2.82 -8.20 3.84
N GLN A 558 4.09 -7.97 4.16
CA GLN A 558 4.96 -8.88 4.89
C GLN A 558 4.97 -8.55 6.37
N MET A 559 4.62 -9.51 7.22
CA MET A 559 4.60 -9.32 8.67
C MET A 559 5.85 -9.89 9.32
N TYR A 560 6.48 -9.11 10.19
CA TYR A 560 7.59 -9.53 11.03
C TYR A 560 7.23 -9.41 12.51
N GLN A 561 7.62 -10.40 13.30
CA GLN A 561 7.56 -10.33 14.76
C GLN A 561 8.89 -9.86 15.29
N PHE A 562 8.88 -8.93 16.24
CA PHE A 562 10.11 -8.39 16.79
C PHE A 562 9.98 -8.01 18.27
N GLU A 563 11.12 -8.06 18.96
CA GLU A 563 11.30 -7.70 20.35
C GLU A 563 12.46 -6.71 20.48
N GLY A 564 12.45 -5.89 21.51
CA GLY A 564 13.51 -4.92 21.73
C GLY A 564 13.27 -3.96 22.88
N VAL A 565 14.17 -2.99 23.00
CA VAL A 565 14.14 -1.96 24.05
C VAL A 565 14.27 -0.56 23.46
N VAL A 566 13.43 0.36 23.93
CA VAL A 566 13.54 1.79 23.62
C VAL A 566 14.60 2.41 24.52
N LYS A 567 15.51 3.20 23.94
CA LYS A 567 16.54 3.93 24.68
C LYS A 567 16.61 5.40 24.29
N ASP A 568 17.00 6.24 25.24
CA ASP A 568 17.37 7.62 24.99
C ASP A 568 18.78 7.72 24.36
N LEU A 569 19.15 8.92 23.90
CA LEU A 569 20.47 9.15 23.25
C LEU A 569 21.66 8.87 24.17
N ASN A 570 21.45 8.89 25.50
CA ASN A 570 22.45 8.57 26.52
C ASN A 570 22.57 7.06 26.76
N GLY A 571 21.67 6.25 26.18
CA GLY A 571 21.64 4.80 26.30
C GLY A 571 20.82 4.29 27.48
N ASN A 572 20.08 5.16 28.18
CA ASN A 572 19.18 4.74 29.25
C ASN A 572 17.91 4.10 28.66
N ILE A 573 17.42 3.06 29.32
CA ILE A 573 16.15 2.42 28.94
C ILE A 573 15.00 3.38 29.24
N VAL A 574 14.15 3.60 28.25
CA VAL A 574 12.89 4.35 28.41
C VAL A 574 11.82 3.38 28.87
N GLU A 575 11.33 3.57 30.09
CA GLU A 575 10.27 2.72 30.66
C GLU A 575 8.98 2.80 29.82
N GLY A 576 8.25 1.67 29.77
CA GLY A 576 7.01 1.54 29.00
C GLY A 576 7.18 0.99 27.58
N GLY A 577 8.42 0.90 27.05
CA GLY A 577 8.67 0.34 25.72
C GLY A 577 8.04 1.19 24.61
N LEU A 578 7.56 0.56 23.54
CA LEU A 578 6.74 1.21 22.50
C LEU A 578 5.39 1.60 23.11
N LEU A 579 4.85 2.79 22.84
CA LEU A 579 3.57 3.26 23.38
C LEU A 579 2.55 3.52 22.27
N GLY A 580 1.26 3.59 22.64
CA GLY A 580 0.21 3.97 21.68
C GLY A 580 0.45 5.37 21.12
N ASP A 581 0.20 5.53 19.82
CA ASP A 581 0.46 6.75 19.03
C ASP A 581 1.94 7.10 18.78
N ASP A 582 2.89 6.33 19.31
CA ASP A 582 4.26 6.38 18.82
C ASP A 582 4.28 6.06 17.31
N ARG A 583 5.34 6.51 16.64
CA ARG A 583 5.60 6.17 15.24
C ARG A 583 6.98 5.58 15.09
N LEU A 584 7.10 4.49 14.35
CA LEU A 584 8.32 3.71 14.17
C LEU A 584 8.78 3.76 12.71
N ALA A 585 10.08 3.92 12.49
CA ALA A 585 10.72 3.73 11.20
C ALA A 585 12.11 3.08 11.36
N PHE A 586 12.66 2.58 10.26
CA PHE A 586 14.06 2.13 10.23
C PHE A 586 15.01 3.31 10.43
N ASN A 587 16.10 3.08 11.14
CA ASN A 587 17.17 4.06 11.25
C ASN A 587 18.05 4.01 9.99
N VAL A 588 18.67 5.14 9.66
CA VAL A 588 19.49 5.31 8.45
C VAL A 588 20.89 5.78 8.84
N PRO A 589 21.97 5.19 8.32
CA PRO A 589 23.34 5.63 8.59
C PRO A 589 23.57 7.09 8.26
N TYR A 590 24.29 7.79 9.13
CA TYR A 590 24.65 9.18 8.88
C TYR A 590 25.49 9.28 7.60
N SER A 591 25.10 10.21 6.74
CA SER A 591 25.95 10.74 5.68
C SER A 591 25.83 12.25 5.66
N GLN A 592 26.87 12.93 5.14
CA GLN A 592 26.79 14.36 4.94
C GLN A 592 25.66 14.72 3.96
N GLY A 593 25.41 13.86 2.97
CA GLY A 593 24.25 13.94 2.08
C GLY A 593 22.93 13.97 2.85
N LEU A 594 22.67 12.97 3.67
CA LEU A 594 21.46 12.89 4.50
C LEU A 594 21.25 14.18 5.33
N ASN A 595 22.29 14.69 5.98
CA ASN A 595 22.18 15.89 6.81
C ASN A 595 21.96 17.19 5.99
N ASP A 596 22.58 17.29 4.81
CA ASP A 596 22.54 18.46 3.93
C ASP A 596 21.27 18.51 3.07
N ASP A 597 20.79 17.35 2.59
CA ASP A 597 19.50 17.17 1.91
C ASP A 597 18.35 17.61 2.83
N GLY A 598 18.59 17.51 4.13
CA GLY A 598 17.80 18.13 5.17
C GLY A 598 16.41 17.51 5.30
N ASN A 599 15.58 18.23 6.03
CA ASN A 599 14.26 17.78 6.43
C ASN A 599 13.16 17.98 5.35
N GLY A 600 13.40 18.78 4.32
CA GLY A 600 12.35 19.16 3.35
C GLY A 600 11.13 19.88 3.96
N GLY A 601 11.13 20.19 5.26
CA GLY A 601 10.02 20.77 6.02
C GLY A 601 9.21 19.79 6.89
N ASN A 602 9.53 18.50 6.90
CA ASN A 602 8.71 17.43 7.52
C ASN A 602 8.83 17.30 9.06
N TYR A 603 9.91 17.83 9.63
CA TYR A 603 10.36 17.74 11.03
C TYR A 603 10.74 19.14 11.56
N THR A 604 10.79 19.31 12.87
CA THR A 604 11.40 20.51 13.45
C THR A 604 12.92 20.42 13.41
N ALA A 605 13.64 21.54 13.52
CA ALA A 605 15.10 21.53 13.59
C ALA A 605 15.63 20.70 14.78
N GLN A 606 14.86 20.63 15.87
CA GLN A 606 15.20 19.83 17.05
C GLN A 606 14.98 18.34 16.83
N GLU A 607 13.90 17.95 16.16
CA GLU A 607 13.64 16.55 15.77
C GLU A 607 14.71 16.07 14.78
N TRP A 608 15.02 16.89 13.77
CA TRP A 608 16.05 16.57 12.78
C TRP A 608 17.44 16.36 13.41
N ALA A 609 17.82 17.23 14.34
CA ALA A 609 19.08 17.08 15.07
C ALA A 609 19.14 15.76 15.87
N GLN A 610 18.03 15.35 16.48
CA GLN A 610 17.94 14.07 17.18
C GLN A 610 17.99 12.88 16.22
N LEU A 611 17.30 12.95 15.08
CA LEU A 611 17.38 11.92 14.03
C LEU A 611 18.83 11.74 13.55
N MET A 612 19.54 12.84 13.27
CA MET A 612 20.95 12.77 12.86
C MET A 612 21.86 12.19 13.95
N ALA A 613 21.59 12.48 15.23
CA ALA A 613 22.31 11.87 16.34
C ALA A 613 22.07 10.35 16.43
N TRP A 614 20.87 9.88 16.09
CA TRP A 614 20.57 8.44 15.97
C TRP A 614 21.17 7.81 14.73
N SER A 615 21.20 8.51 13.60
CA SER A 615 21.84 8.06 12.36
C SER A 615 23.34 7.83 12.52
N GLN A 616 24.01 8.59 13.40
CA GLN A 616 25.42 8.37 13.72
C GLN A 616 25.69 7.09 14.52
N LYS A 617 24.66 6.45 15.08
CA LYS A 617 24.77 5.23 15.88
C LYS A 617 24.48 3.95 15.08
N VAL A 618 24.13 4.05 13.80
CA VAL A 618 23.90 2.91 12.90
C VAL A 618 24.88 2.95 11.73
N THR A 619 25.37 1.78 11.30
CA THR A 619 26.44 1.66 10.29
C THR A 619 26.04 0.87 9.06
N PHE A 620 24.77 0.45 8.97
CA PHE A 620 24.25 -0.35 7.86
C PHE A 620 22.91 0.21 7.40
N TYR A 621 22.63 0.02 6.11
CA TYR A 621 21.32 0.31 5.55
C TYR A 621 20.38 -0.89 5.73
N VAL A 622 19.15 -0.62 6.12
CA VAL A 622 18.08 -1.62 6.02
C VAL A 622 17.67 -1.72 4.55
N ALA A 623 17.65 -2.94 4.02
CA ALA A 623 17.39 -3.24 2.63
C ALA A 623 16.25 -4.24 2.53
N SER A 624 15.44 -4.08 1.49
CA SER A 624 14.51 -5.11 1.07
C SER A 624 15.29 -6.32 0.58
N SER A 625 14.61 -7.47 0.49
CA SER A 625 15.12 -8.64 -0.21
C SER A 625 15.58 -8.24 -1.61
N SER A 626 14.82 -7.38 -2.31
CA SER A 626 15.17 -6.73 -3.59
C SER A 626 16.33 -5.75 -3.55
N GLY A 627 16.98 -5.53 -2.39
CA GLY A 627 18.25 -4.81 -2.27
C GLY A 627 18.12 -3.29 -2.38
N LYS A 628 16.89 -2.79 -2.39
CA LYS A 628 16.61 -1.36 -2.28
C LYS A 628 16.76 -0.94 -0.82
N HIS A 629 17.56 0.09 -0.58
CA HIS A 629 17.91 0.55 0.75
C HIS A 629 16.92 1.61 1.26
N VAL A 630 16.79 1.69 2.59
CA VAL A 630 16.18 2.85 3.26
C VAL A 630 17.20 3.99 3.28
N GLU A 631 17.06 4.96 2.37
CA GLU A 631 18.07 6.01 2.16
C GLU A 631 17.80 7.31 2.95
N GLY A 632 16.62 7.44 3.57
CA GLY A 632 16.23 8.60 4.35
C GLY A 632 15.00 8.35 5.22
N PHE A 633 14.56 9.41 5.90
CA PHE A 633 13.35 9.38 6.73
C PHE A 633 12.16 9.95 5.96
N ASP A 634 11.10 9.16 5.81
CA ASP A 634 9.82 9.59 5.21
C ASP A 634 9.14 10.69 6.05
N GLU A 635 8.08 11.30 5.52
CA GLU A 635 7.17 12.19 6.28
C GLU A 635 6.62 11.51 7.55
N ARG A 636 6.44 12.26 8.64
CA ARG A 636 6.02 11.68 9.93
C ARG A 636 4.73 10.87 9.82
N GLU A 637 3.80 11.27 8.96
CA GLU A 637 2.51 10.60 8.78
C GLU A 637 2.65 9.21 8.17
N LYS A 638 3.73 8.97 7.41
CA LYS A 638 4.03 7.70 6.71
C LYS A 638 4.78 6.69 7.58
N TRP A 639 5.29 7.10 8.73
CA TRP A 639 5.92 6.19 9.69
C TRP A 639 4.88 5.26 10.30
N GLY A 640 5.25 3.99 10.50
CA GLY A 640 4.39 2.96 11.05
C GLY A 640 3.82 3.39 12.40
N LYS A 641 2.51 3.61 12.43
CA LYS A 641 1.82 4.03 13.64
C LYS A 641 1.74 2.84 14.59
N ILE A 642 2.01 3.06 15.88
CA ILE A 642 1.88 2.02 16.89
C ILE A 642 0.42 1.93 17.33
N SER A 643 -0.23 0.89 16.83
CA SER A 643 -1.59 0.49 17.15
C SER A 643 -1.56 -0.52 18.30
N TYR A 644 -1.88 -0.06 19.51
CA TYR A 644 -2.05 -0.95 20.64
C TYR A 644 -3.35 -1.73 20.48
N THR A 645 -3.24 -3.01 20.10
CA THR A 645 -4.41 -3.89 20.07
C THR A 645 -4.53 -4.54 21.44
N ALA A 646 -5.19 -3.84 22.36
CA ALA A 646 -5.61 -4.41 23.62
C ALA A 646 -6.68 -5.49 23.35
N VAL A 647 -6.26 -6.73 23.10
CA VAL A 647 -7.14 -7.90 23.24
C VAL A 647 -7.20 -8.29 24.71
N ALA A 648 -7.54 -7.33 25.57
CA ALA A 648 -8.05 -7.65 26.89
C ALA A 648 -9.57 -7.53 26.81
N THR A 649 -10.20 -8.53 26.17
CA THR A 649 -11.64 -8.72 26.36
C THR A 649 -11.86 -8.97 27.84
N THR A 650 -12.73 -8.19 28.47
CA THR A 650 -13.19 -8.53 29.81
C THR A 650 -14.22 -9.64 29.64
N PRO A 651 -13.97 -10.90 30.06
CA PRO A 651 -14.96 -11.95 29.95
C PRO A 651 -16.16 -11.54 30.80
N VAL A 652 -17.24 -11.14 30.14
CA VAL A 652 -18.51 -10.91 30.83
C VAL A 652 -19.17 -12.26 30.98
N VAL A 653 -19.37 -12.70 32.21
CA VAL A 653 -19.99 -14.00 32.49
C VAL A 653 -21.50 -13.78 32.56
N PRO A 654 -22.30 -14.29 31.61
CA PRO A 654 -23.73 -14.35 31.79
C PRO A 654 -24.05 -15.53 32.72
N ASP A 655 -24.36 -15.24 33.98
CA ASP A 655 -24.49 -16.26 35.04
C ASP A 655 -25.94 -16.73 35.27
N ASP A 656 -26.87 -16.31 34.41
CA ASP A 656 -28.30 -16.62 34.55
C ASP A 656 -28.90 -17.31 33.33
N PRO A 657 -29.04 -18.65 33.37
CA PRO A 657 -29.71 -19.43 32.32
C PRO A 657 -31.24 -19.48 32.47
N ALA A 658 -31.82 -18.91 33.54
CA ALA A 658 -33.25 -19.01 33.81
C ALA A 658 -34.07 -18.03 32.95
N TYR A 659 -35.05 -18.58 32.24
CA TYR A 659 -36.06 -17.78 31.54
C TYR A 659 -37.28 -17.48 32.41
N ASP A 660 -37.54 -18.29 33.45
CA ASP A 660 -38.61 -18.08 34.42
C ASP A 660 -38.21 -17.03 35.45
N ARG A 661 -39.03 -15.98 35.57
CA ARG A 661 -38.73 -14.81 36.39
C ARG A 661 -39.82 -14.55 37.43
N PRO A 662 -39.45 -14.27 38.69
CA PRO A 662 -40.37 -13.82 39.75
C PRO A 662 -41.16 -12.55 39.37
N ASP A 663 -42.27 -12.31 40.07
CA ASP A 663 -43.21 -11.21 39.77
C ASP A 663 -42.69 -9.81 40.14
N PHE A 664 -42.07 -9.10 39.21
CA PHE A 664 -41.47 -7.78 39.42
C PHE A 664 -42.46 -6.60 39.45
N THR A 665 -43.74 -6.83 39.74
CA THR A 665 -44.81 -5.80 39.63
C THR A 665 -44.63 -4.64 40.61
N ASN A 666 -44.29 -4.94 41.86
CA ASN A 666 -44.18 -3.91 42.89
C ASN A 666 -43.00 -2.97 42.60
N GLU A 667 -41.87 -3.55 42.19
CA GLU A 667 -40.66 -2.82 41.82
C GLU A 667 -40.84 -2.03 40.51
N SER A 668 -41.58 -2.60 39.55
CA SER A 668 -41.99 -1.91 38.31
C SER A 668 -42.87 -0.68 38.59
N GLN A 669 -43.71 -0.68 39.63
CA GLN A 669 -44.47 0.50 40.01
C GLN A 669 -43.55 1.63 40.50
N THR A 670 -42.52 1.31 41.28
CA THR A 670 -41.49 2.28 41.71
C THR A 670 -40.80 2.91 40.50
N LEU A 671 -40.42 2.10 39.51
CA LEU A 671 -39.78 2.57 38.28
C LEU A 671 -40.74 3.38 37.40
N THR A 672 -42.02 3.03 37.37
CA THR A 672 -43.07 3.80 36.66
C THR A 672 -43.25 5.17 37.31
N ASN A 673 -43.26 5.22 38.64
CA ASN A 673 -43.33 6.49 39.38
C ASN A 673 -42.07 7.35 39.14
N LEU A 674 -40.89 6.73 39.05
CA LEU A 674 -39.63 7.40 38.71
C LEU A 674 -39.64 7.99 37.29
N ALA A 675 -40.26 7.30 36.33
CA ALA A 675 -40.41 7.80 34.96
C ALA A 675 -41.38 9.00 34.86
N GLY A 676 -42.40 9.05 35.72
CA GLY A 676 -43.45 10.06 35.66
C GLY A 676 -44.17 10.06 34.30
N SER A 677 -44.19 11.21 33.61
CA SER A 677 -44.70 11.33 32.23
C SER A 677 -43.65 11.06 31.15
N GLY A 678 -42.38 10.88 31.54
CA GLY A 678 -41.23 10.72 30.64
C GLY A 678 -40.69 9.29 30.61
N THR A 679 -39.37 9.17 30.51
CA THR A 679 -38.63 7.90 30.56
C THR A 679 -37.75 7.85 31.81
N ILE A 680 -37.48 6.65 32.31
CA ILE A 680 -36.52 6.41 33.39
C ILE A 680 -35.14 6.92 32.93
N PRO A 681 -34.40 7.65 33.79
CA PRO A 681 -33.02 8.01 33.51
C PRO A 681 -32.18 6.78 33.17
N THR A 682 -31.27 6.90 32.21
CA THR A 682 -30.55 5.74 31.67
C THR A 682 -29.61 5.08 32.69
N ASP A 683 -29.24 5.77 33.76
CA ASP A 683 -28.47 5.22 34.88
C ASP A 683 -29.34 4.62 35.99
N MET A 684 -30.66 4.50 35.76
CA MET A 684 -31.66 4.00 36.72
C MET A 684 -32.50 2.83 36.18
N THR A 685 -32.17 2.28 35.02
CA THR A 685 -32.86 1.14 34.38
C THR A 685 -32.26 -0.23 34.74
N ALA A 686 -31.19 -0.24 35.53
CA ALA A 686 -30.53 -1.42 36.10
C ALA A 686 -29.92 -1.07 37.47
N ASP A 687 -29.57 -2.09 38.25
CA ASP A 687 -28.65 -1.94 39.37
C ASP A 687 -27.21 -2.27 38.93
N LEU A 688 -26.27 -1.37 39.13
CA LEU A 688 -24.83 -1.65 39.12
C LEU A 688 -24.34 -1.82 40.56
N VAL A 689 -23.99 -3.03 40.94
CA VAL A 689 -23.43 -3.38 42.25
C VAL A 689 -21.92 -3.50 42.13
N LEU A 690 -21.20 -2.70 42.90
CA LEU A 690 -19.73 -2.67 42.96
C LEU A 690 -19.27 -3.37 44.24
N THR A 691 -18.60 -4.51 44.12
CA THR A 691 -18.18 -5.33 45.26
C THR A 691 -16.66 -5.40 45.35
N PRO A 692 -16.00 -4.86 46.39
CA PRO A 692 -14.56 -5.01 46.60
C PRO A 692 -14.15 -6.48 46.72
N ILE A 693 -13.04 -6.87 46.09
CA ILE A 693 -12.55 -8.24 46.16
C ILE A 693 -11.69 -8.41 47.44
N PRO A 694 -12.04 -9.34 48.35
CA PRO A 694 -11.26 -9.61 49.55
C PRO A 694 -9.91 -10.26 49.19
N ALA A 695 -8.92 -10.05 50.06
CA ALA A 695 -7.64 -10.77 49.96
C ALA A 695 -7.83 -12.22 50.46
N VAL A 696 -7.51 -13.20 49.60
CA VAL A 696 -7.60 -14.64 49.91
C VAL A 696 -6.24 -15.28 49.78
N ASN A 697 -5.87 -16.17 50.70
CA ASN A 697 -4.55 -16.82 50.72
C ASN A 697 -4.31 -17.67 49.47
N ASN A 698 -3.19 -17.42 48.79
CA ASN A 698 -2.69 -18.15 47.62
C ASN A 698 -3.64 -18.18 46.40
N VAL A 699 -4.51 -17.18 46.26
CA VAL A 699 -5.42 -17.06 45.10
C VAL A 699 -5.36 -15.64 44.57
N ASP A 700 -5.16 -15.50 43.26
CA ASP A 700 -5.23 -14.19 42.60
C ASP A 700 -6.64 -13.58 42.73
N PRO A 701 -6.77 -12.30 43.11
CA PRO A 701 -8.06 -11.62 43.26
C PRO A 701 -9.01 -11.73 42.06
N LEU A 702 -8.51 -11.60 40.82
CA LEU A 702 -9.36 -11.66 39.62
C LEU A 702 -9.83 -13.09 39.35
N LYS A 703 -8.96 -14.08 39.60
CA LYS A 703 -9.34 -15.50 39.57
C LYS A 703 -10.37 -15.84 40.63
N TRP A 704 -10.16 -15.40 41.87
CA TRP A 704 -11.09 -15.61 42.97
C TRP A 704 -12.48 -15.01 42.66
N ALA A 705 -12.51 -13.81 42.08
CA ALA A 705 -13.76 -13.14 41.72
C ALA A 705 -14.54 -13.93 40.66
N LYS A 706 -13.86 -14.54 39.69
CA LYS A 706 -14.49 -15.40 38.69
C LYS A 706 -15.07 -16.67 39.32
N ASP A 707 -14.32 -17.33 40.20
CA ASP A 707 -14.75 -18.57 40.86
C ASP A 707 -15.87 -18.32 41.90
N SER A 708 -15.93 -17.11 42.46
CA SER A 708 -16.88 -16.73 43.53
C SER A 708 -18.04 -15.86 43.06
N ALA A 709 -18.08 -15.48 41.78
CA ALA A 709 -19.07 -14.56 41.22
C ALA A 709 -20.49 -14.97 41.61
N LYS A 710 -20.90 -16.20 41.32
CA LYS A 710 -22.24 -16.70 41.61
C LYS A 710 -22.74 -16.44 43.04
N VAL A 711 -21.85 -16.52 44.04
CA VAL A 711 -22.19 -16.30 45.46
C VAL A 711 -22.36 -14.81 45.76
N LEU A 712 -21.48 -13.95 45.24
CA LEU A 712 -21.52 -12.50 45.45
C LEU A 712 -22.64 -11.82 44.67
N MET A 713 -23.08 -12.45 43.59
CA MET A 713 -24.04 -11.94 42.62
C MET A 713 -25.49 -12.23 42.99
N THR A 714 -25.74 -13.19 43.88
CA THR A 714 -27.10 -13.63 44.21
C THR A 714 -27.84 -12.52 44.96
N SER A 715 -28.93 -12.01 44.38
CA SER A 715 -29.83 -11.09 45.10
C SER A 715 -30.46 -11.77 46.30
N GLY A 716 -30.84 -11.01 47.34
CA GLY A 716 -31.61 -11.52 48.47
C GLY A 716 -33.05 -11.89 48.11
N ALA A 717 -33.78 -12.47 49.07
CA ALA A 717 -35.21 -12.75 48.92
C ALA A 717 -36.03 -11.46 48.76
N GLN A 718 -37.25 -11.55 48.21
CA GLN A 718 -38.14 -10.39 48.08
C GLN A 718 -38.33 -9.67 49.42
N GLY A 719 -38.04 -8.37 49.48
CA GLY A 719 -38.06 -7.55 50.70
C GLY A 719 -36.77 -7.59 51.55
N ALA A 720 -35.83 -8.50 51.26
CA ALA A 720 -34.53 -8.63 51.90
C ALA A 720 -33.39 -8.27 50.93
N THR A 721 -33.48 -7.10 50.29
CA THR A 721 -32.56 -6.65 49.23
C THR A 721 -31.25 -6.03 49.74
N THR A 722 -30.84 -6.38 50.96
CA THR A 722 -29.57 -5.98 51.56
C THR A 722 -28.40 -6.65 50.84
N ILE A 723 -27.37 -5.87 50.51
CA ILE A 723 -26.12 -6.31 49.89
C ILE A 723 -25.38 -7.26 50.86
N PRO A 724 -24.66 -8.29 50.37
CA PRO A 724 -23.85 -9.17 51.22
C PRO A 724 -22.91 -8.40 52.17
N ALA A 725 -22.60 -8.98 53.33
CA ALA A 725 -21.69 -8.40 54.31
C ALA A 725 -20.29 -8.21 53.71
N GLY A 726 -19.75 -6.98 53.74
CA GLY A 726 -18.46 -6.63 53.12
C GLY A 726 -18.43 -5.36 52.24
N ALA A 727 -19.51 -4.56 52.28
CA ALA A 727 -19.65 -3.22 51.70
C ALA A 727 -19.49 -3.12 50.17
N GLY A 728 -20.54 -3.52 49.44
CA GLY A 728 -20.72 -3.09 48.05
C GLY A 728 -21.50 -1.78 47.93
N VAL A 729 -21.26 -1.02 46.85
CA VAL A 729 -21.97 0.22 46.51
C VAL A 729 -22.93 -0.04 45.35
N VAL A 730 -24.17 0.43 45.46
CA VAL A 730 -25.19 0.32 44.40
C VAL A 730 -25.39 1.65 43.70
N TYR A 731 -25.38 1.62 42.37
CA TYR A 731 -25.88 2.69 41.49
C TYR A 731 -27.10 2.16 40.73
N GLY A 732 -28.17 2.96 40.65
CA GLY A 732 -29.46 2.53 40.09
C GLY A 732 -30.64 3.04 40.92
N ALA A 733 -31.84 2.57 40.64
CA ALA A 733 -33.06 3.11 41.27
C ALA A 733 -33.13 2.88 42.80
N GLY A 734 -32.43 1.87 43.34
CA GLY A 734 -32.36 1.59 44.77
C GLY A 734 -31.16 2.23 45.51
N GLN A 735 -30.38 3.06 44.83
CA GLN A 735 -29.08 3.54 45.31
C GLN A 735 -29.14 4.30 46.64
N ASP A 736 -30.19 5.09 46.90
CA ASP A 736 -30.29 5.95 48.10
C ASP A 736 -30.37 5.16 49.40
N ALA A 737 -30.90 3.94 49.35
CA ALA A 737 -30.92 3.01 50.46
C ALA A 737 -29.76 1.99 50.42
N ASN A 738 -28.86 2.12 49.44
CA ASN A 738 -27.83 1.14 49.07
C ASN A 738 -28.42 -0.28 48.98
N LYS A 739 -29.51 -0.42 48.21
CA LYS A 739 -30.25 -1.66 48.01
C LYS A 739 -30.48 -1.92 46.53
N THR A 740 -30.62 -3.18 46.16
CA THR A 740 -31.05 -3.57 44.81
C THR A 740 -32.59 -3.64 44.75
N LEU A 741 -33.18 -3.41 43.56
CA LEU A 741 -34.58 -3.76 43.31
C LEU A 741 -34.71 -5.23 42.88
N CYS A 742 -33.64 -5.82 42.37
CA CYS A 742 -33.61 -7.21 41.94
C CYS A 742 -33.60 -8.18 43.14
N TYR A 743 -34.44 -9.20 43.11
CA TYR A 743 -34.58 -10.19 44.17
C TYR A 743 -34.71 -11.61 43.61
N ASN A 744 -34.53 -12.61 44.47
CA ASN A 744 -34.77 -14.02 44.15
C ASN A 744 -36.11 -14.50 44.74
N ASP A 745 -36.71 -15.54 44.14
CA ASP A 745 -37.96 -16.15 44.64
C ASP A 745 -37.81 -17.02 45.91
N GLY A 746 -36.62 -17.10 46.50
CA GLY A 746 -36.34 -17.90 47.69
C GLY A 746 -36.46 -19.41 47.48
N SER A 747 -36.67 -19.90 46.25
CA SER A 747 -36.96 -21.32 46.01
C SER A 747 -35.78 -22.26 46.25
N ALA A 748 -34.58 -21.71 46.46
CA ALA A 748 -33.40 -22.44 46.96
C ALA A 748 -33.57 -22.98 48.40
N SER A 749 -34.53 -22.45 49.18
CA SER A 749 -34.91 -23.00 50.48
C SER A 749 -35.69 -24.33 50.37
N VAL A 750 -36.12 -24.70 49.16
CA VAL A 750 -36.78 -25.97 48.87
C VAL A 750 -35.73 -26.97 48.35
N PRO A 751 -35.53 -28.13 49.00
CA PRO A 751 -34.55 -29.13 48.56
C PRO A 751 -34.75 -29.51 47.08
N GLY A 752 -33.68 -29.38 46.29
CA GLY A 752 -33.67 -29.76 44.86
C GLY A 752 -34.17 -28.70 43.87
N LYS A 753 -34.58 -27.50 44.32
CA LYS A 753 -34.92 -26.37 43.44
C LYS A 753 -33.85 -25.29 43.46
N LYS A 754 -33.58 -24.68 42.30
CA LYS A 754 -32.72 -23.49 42.16
C LYS A 754 -33.59 -22.24 42.22
N SER A 755 -33.13 -21.21 42.96
CA SER A 755 -33.76 -19.89 42.97
C SER A 755 -33.63 -19.17 41.63
N ASN A 756 -34.71 -18.54 41.16
CA ASN A 756 -34.68 -17.68 39.99
C ASN A 756 -34.55 -16.21 40.39
N GLU A 757 -33.75 -15.45 39.65
CA GLU A 757 -33.57 -14.01 39.85
C GLU A 757 -34.60 -13.21 39.04
N SER A 758 -35.14 -12.12 39.59
CA SER A 758 -36.09 -11.24 38.91
C SER A 758 -35.49 -10.44 37.75
N CYS A 759 -34.17 -10.22 37.75
CA CYS A 759 -33.43 -9.41 36.80
C CYS A 759 -32.40 -10.22 36.03
N THR A 760 -32.11 -9.83 34.79
CA THR A 760 -31.01 -10.45 34.01
C THR A 760 -29.69 -9.83 34.45
N SER A 761 -28.73 -10.67 34.84
CA SER A 761 -27.48 -10.23 35.44
C SER A 761 -26.23 -10.57 34.62
N TRP A 762 -25.23 -9.69 34.69
CA TRP A 762 -23.89 -9.86 34.13
C TRP A 762 -22.86 -9.40 35.14
N SER A 763 -21.70 -10.04 35.15
CA SER A 763 -20.57 -9.56 35.94
C SER A 763 -19.28 -9.55 35.18
N PHE A 764 -18.41 -8.64 35.59
CA PHE A 764 -17.01 -8.66 35.23
C PHE A 764 -16.11 -8.16 36.37
N PRO A 765 -14.94 -8.78 36.57
CA PRO A 765 -13.93 -8.22 37.43
C PRO A 765 -13.26 -7.01 36.77
N THR A 766 -12.88 -6.03 37.56
CA THR A 766 -12.21 -4.81 37.11
C THR A 766 -11.26 -4.28 38.17
N THR A 767 -10.18 -3.68 37.70
CA THR A 767 -9.23 -2.89 38.49
C THR A 767 -9.17 -1.44 38.03
N GLN A 768 -10.09 -1.06 37.13
CA GLN A 768 -10.11 0.22 36.42
C GLN A 768 -11.48 0.88 36.55
N PRO A 769 -11.57 2.23 36.53
CA PRO A 769 -12.79 2.96 36.25
C PRO A 769 -13.35 2.56 34.89
N PHE A 770 -14.67 2.64 34.72
CA PHE A 770 -15.31 2.10 33.52
C PHE A 770 -16.63 2.77 33.18
N HIS A 771 -17.01 2.67 31.92
CA HIS A 771 -18.33 3.00 31.40
C HIS A 771 -19.01 1.73 30.90
N VAL A 772 -20.20 1.46 31.42
CA VAL A 772 -21.08 0.39 30.91
C VAL A 772 -22.27 1.00 30.19
N ASN A 773 -22.59 0.46 29.01
CA ASN A 773 -23.79 0.74 28.25
C ASN A 773 -24.46 -0.58 27.86
N ILE A 774 -25.74 -0.76 28.14
CA ILE A 774 -26.52 -1.92 27.74
C ILE A 774 -27.79 -1.44 27.07
N ARG A 775 -27.99 -1.77 25.80
CA ARG A 775 -29.23 -1.51 25.06
C ARG A 775 -30.05 -2.78 24.95
N VAL A 776 -31.34 -2.67 25.22
CA VAL A 776 -32.26 -3.81 25.17
C VAL A 776 -33.20 -3.61 24.00
N PHE A 777 -33.34 -4.65 23.20
CA PHE A 777 -34.27 -4.72 22.07
C PHE A 777 -35.21 -5.91 22.23
N ASP A 778 -36.42 -5.79 21.69
CA ASP A 778 -37.28 -6.94 21.50
C ASP A 778 -36.75 -7.83 20.36
N HIS A 779 -37.37 -9.00 20.17
CA HIS A 779 -37.02 -9.93 19.09
C HIS A 779 -37.22 -9.40 17.67
N LEU A 780 -37.94 -8.29 17.49
CA LEU A 780 -38.15 -7.62 16.20
C LEU A 780 -37.14 -6.48 15.98
N GLY A 781 -36.25 -6.22 16.95
CA GLY A 781 -35.26 -5.16 16.88
C GLY A 781 -35.75 -3.79 17.35
N HIS A 782 -36.95 -3.69 17.94
CA HIS A 782 -37.41 -2.43 18.52
C HIS A 782 -36.71 -2.16 19.85
N PHE A 783 -36.32 -0.91 20.05
CA PHE A 783 -35.72 -0.46 21.30
C PHE A 783 -36.71 -0.57 22.48
N VAL A 784 -36.24 -1.13 23.60
CA VAL A 784 -37.04 -1.37 24.81
C VAL A 784 -36.61 -0.43 25.93
N ASN A 785 -35.32 -0.45 26.28
CA ASN A 785 -34.71 0.43 27.26
C ASN A 785 -33.18 0.46 27.07
N GLN A 786 -32.49 1.29 27.84
CA GLN A 786 -31.03 1.26 27.94
C GLN A 786 -30.55 1.56 29.36
N TYR A 787 -29.47 0.92 29.76
CA TYR A 787 -28.68 1.27 30.94
C TYR A 787 -27.35 1.91 30.51
N SER A 788 -26.96 3.03 31.13
CA SER A 788 -25.68 3.68 30.86
C SER A 788 -25.15 4.37 32.11
N LYS A 789 -24.00 3.93 32.62
CA LYS A 789 -23.33 4.53 33.78
C LYS A 789 -21.82 4.52 33.60
N ARG A 790 -21.21 5.70 33.72
CA ARG A 790 -19.77 5.89 33.86
C ARG A 790 -19.44 5.94 35.36
N VAL A 791 -18.61 5.00 35.80
CA VAL A 791 -17.98 4.99 37.13
C VAL A 791 -16.68 5.76 37.00
N THR A 792 -16.63 6.95 37.60
CA THR A 792 -15.43 7.79 37.57
C THR A 792 -14.32 7.18 38.44
N GLN A 793 -13.09 7.69 38.29
CA GLN A 793 -11.98 7.31 39.16
C GLN A 793 -12.32 7.47 40.66
N GLU A 794 -12.93 8.60 41.04
CA GLU A 794 -13.29 8.87 42.43
C GLU A 794 -14.37 7.90 42.94
N GLU A 795 -15.39 7.63 42.13
CA GLU A 795 -16.43 6.65 42.46
C GLU A 795 -15.85 5.24 42.60
N PHE A 796 -14.89 4.88 41.73
CA PHE A 796 -14.20 3.59 41.77
C PHE A 796 -13.36 3.42 43.04
N GLU A 797 -12.52 4.41 43.36
CA GLU A 797 -11.67 4.43 44.56
C GLU A 797 -12.50 4.39 45.85
N ASN A 798 -13.62 5.13 45.89
CA ASN A 798 -14.55 5.11 47.01
C ASN A 798 -15.25 3.76 47.14
N ALA A 799 -15.71 3.19 46.03
CA ALA A 799 -16.37 1.89 46.02
C ALA A 799 -15.42 0.76 46.46
N LEU A 800 -14.13 0.80 46.13
CA LEU A 800 -13.12 -0.16 46.63
C LEU A 800 -13.00 -0.15 48.17
N ASN A 801 -13.26 0.99 48.81
CA ASN A 801 -13.33 1.13 50.27
C ASN A 801 -14.74 0.91 50.84
N GLY A 802 -15.70 0.49 50.00
CA GLY A 802 -17.10 0.30 50.40
C GLY A 802 -17.84 1.61 50.68
N LEU A 803 -17.36 2.74 50.17
CA LEU A 803 -17.91 4.07 50.41
C LEU A 803 -18.67 4.59 49.18
N ARG A 804 -19.86 5.15 49.40
CA ARG A 804 -20.60 5.93 48.39
C ARG A 804 -20.44 7.41 48.72
N SER A 805 -19.40 8.04 48.19
CA SER A 805 -19.04 9.44 48.48
C SER A 805 -18.64 10.16 47.19
N SER A 806 -18.92 11.46 47.12
CA SER A 806 -18.35 12.37 46.11
C SER A 806 -17.08 13.07 46.63
N THR A 807 -16.48 12.52 47.68
CA THR A 807 -15.23 12.97 48.27
C THR A 807 -14.25 11.82 48.26
N LYS A 808 -13.08 12.04 47.65
CA LYS A 808 -11.99 11.07 47.52
C LYS A 808 -11.63 10.41 48.85
N SER A 809 -11.71 9.08 48.88
CA SER A 809 -11.30 8.29 50.04
C SER A 809 -9.77 8.31 50.24
N ALA A 810 -9.34 8.25 51.49
CA ALA A 810 -7.94 8.08 51.82
C ALA A 810 -7.56 6.60 51.67
N GLY A 811 -6.79 6.25 50.63
CA GLY A 811 -6.20 4.93 50.50
C GLY A 811 -5.04 4.71 51.49
N VAL A 812 -4.54 3.48 51.57
CA VAL A 812 -3.45 3.09 52.48
C VAL A 812 -2.13 3.07 51.71
N LYS A 813 -1.09 3.74 52.22
CA LYS A 813 0.26 3.63 51.66
C LYS A 813 0.85 2.26 51.99
N MET A 814 1.27 1.52 50.96
CA MET A 814 1.83 0.17 51.09
C MET A 814 3.28 0.12 50.57
N PRO A 815 4.18 -0.62 51.25
CA PRO A 815 5.52 -0.89 50.72
C PRO A 815 5.43 -1.55 49.34
N GLY A 816 6.08 -0.95 48.33
CA GLY A 816 6.06 -1.41 46.93
C GLY A 816 5.14 -0.62 45.99
N CYS A 817 4.30 0.28 46.52
CA CYS A 817 3.40 1.11 45.71
C CYS A 817 3.78 2.61 45.62
N GLY A 818 5.00 2.97 46.06
CA GLY A 818 5.47 4.37 46.05
C GLY A 818 4.49 5.32 46.74
N GLU A 819 4.13 6.41 46.07
CA GLU A 819 3.14 7.39 46.53
C GLU A 819 1.68 7.00 46.20
N THR A 820 1.46 5.92 45.45
CA THR A 820 0.12 5.49 45.03
C THR A 820 -0.58 4.75 46.17
N PRO A 821 -1.70 5.28 46.70
CA PRO A 821 -2.43 4.60 47.77
C PRO A 821 -3.11 3.32 47.27
N MET A 822 -3.19 2.32 48.15
CA MET A 822 -4.00 1.13 47.96
C MET A 822 -5.43 1.38 48.42
N TYR A 823 -6.40 1.02 47.58
CA TYR A 823 -7.83 1.13 47.85
C TYR A 823 -8.43 -0.28 48.01
N GLY A 824 -9.19 -0.50 49.08
CA GLY A 824 -9.66 -1.83 49.46
C GLY A 824 -8.53 -2.79 49.86
N SER A 825 -8.84 -4.09 49.97
CA SER A 825 -7.87 -5.13 50.38
C SER A 825 -6.98 -5.65 49.26
N THR A 826 -7.32 -5.41 47.99
CA THR A 826 -6.60 -5.95 46.83
C THR A 826 -6.37 -4.93 45.71
N GLY A 827 -7.09 -3.80 45.68
CA GLY A 827 -7.14 -2.90 44.53
C GLY A 827 -8.05 -3.38 43.39
N ALA A 828 -8.83 -4.45 43.59
CA ALA A 828 -9.72 -5.02 42.58
C ALA A 828 -11.19 -5.10 43.04
N MET A 829 -12.09 -5.11 42.06
CA MET A 829 -13.53 -5.05 42.25
C MET A 829 -14.26 -6.01 41.31
N LEU A 830 -15.39 -6.56 41.77
CA LEU A 830 -16.38 -7.22 40.91
C LEU A 830 -17.52 -6.24 40.63
N ALA A 831 -17.74 -5.94 39.35
CA ALA A 831 -18.86 -5.11 38.90
C ALA A 831 -19.99 -6.01 38.38
N THR A 832 -21.20 -5.74 38.85
CA THR A 832 -22.40 -6.57 38.65
C THR A 832 -23.51 -5.70 38.10
N ILE A 833 -24.00 -5.99 36.89
CA ILE A 833 -25.14 -5.28 36.31
C ILE A 833 -26.35 -6.18 36.36
N LYS A 834 -27.45 -5.69 36.94
CA LYS A 834 -28.75 -6.37 37.02
C LYS A 834 -29.79 -5.54 36.30
N MET A 835 -30.07 -5.88 35.04
CA MET A 835 -31.04 -5.17 34.20
C MET A 835 -32.46 -5.49 34.61
N TYR A 836 -33.27 -4.45 34.85
CA TYR A 836 -34.66 -4.60 35.23
C TYR A 836 -35.51 -5.08 34.05
N PRO A 837 -36.49 -5.97 34.27
CA PRO A 837 -37.38 -6.43 33.22
C PRO A 837 -38.52 -5.43 32.95
N VAL A 838 -38.17 -4.19 32.60
CA VAL A 838 -39.14 -3.13 32.27
C VAL A 838 -38.77 -2.37 30.99
N THR A 839 -39.74 -1.71 30.36
CA THR A 839 -39.50 -0.71 29.31
C THR A 839 -38.87 0.56 29.90
N ASP A 840 -38.42 1.47 29.04
CA ASP A 840 -38.00 2.83 29.41
C ASP A 840 -39.05 3.65 30.21
N LYS A 841 -40.34 3.28 30.13
CA LYS A 841 -41.45 3.83 30.94
C LYS A 841 -41.76 3.08 32.23
N GLY A 842 -40.95 2.10 32.62
CA GLY A 842 -41.17 1.30 33.83
C GLY A 842 -42.22 0.20 33.73
N ARG A 843 -42.81 -0.03 32.54
CA ARG A 843 -43.79 -1.11 32.33
C ARG A 843 -43.09 -2.46 32.21
N LEU A 844 -43.66 -3.51 32.82
CA LEU A 844 -43.12 -4.86 32.71
C LEU A 844 -42.97 -5.34 31.26
N LEU A 845 -41.89 -6.06 31.00
CA LEU A 845 -41.69 -6.74 29.72
C LEU A 845 -42.72 -7.86 29.51
N ALA A 846 -43.11 -8.05 28.26
CA ALA A 846 -43.93 -9.18 27.86
C ALA A 846 -43.12 -10.47 27.90
N THR A 847 -43.80 -11.63 27.98
CA THR A 847 -43.11 -12.91 27.84
C THR A 847 -42.58 -13.05 26.41
N GLY A 848 -41.26 -13.23 26.24
CA GLY A 848 -40.62 -13.32 24.94
C GLY A 848 -39.08 -13.24 24.97
N PRO A 849 -38.41 -13.37 23.81
CA PRO A 849 -36.98 -13.19 23.70
C PRO A 849 -36.60 -11.70 23.57
N TYR A 850 -35.49 -11.33 24.23
CA TYR A 850 -34.90 -9.99 24.20
C TYR A 850 -33.42 -10.05 23.83
N VAL A 851 -32.94 -9.02 23.14
CA VAL A 851 -31.56 -8.86 22.70
C VAL A 851 -30.91 -7.77 23.54
N TYR A 852 -29.79 -8.09 24.18
CA TYR A 852 -29.00 -7.20 25.00
C TYR A 852 -27.69 -6.91 24.27
N GLN A 853 -27.49 -5.67 23.85
CA GLN A 853 -26.23 -5.18 23.29
C GLN A 853 -25.48 -4.45 24.40
N MET A 854 -24.44 -5.08 24.93
CA MET A 854 -23.65 -4.56 26.03
C MET A 854 -22.31 -4.07 25.50
N THR A 855 -21.90 -2.90 25.97
CA THR A 855 -20.57 -2.33 25.77
C THR A 855 -19.99 -1.96 27.13
N VAL A 856 -18.82 -2.51 27.45
CA VAL A 856 -18.03 -2.14 28.63
C VAL A 856 -16.75 -1.50 28.14
N VAL A 857 -16.46 -0.31 28.64
CA VAL A 857 -15.26 0.47 28.33
C VAL A 857 -14.53 0.73 29.65
N LYS A 858 -13.33 0.21 29.84
CA LYS A 858 -12.49 0.48 31.01
C LYS A 858 -11.45 1.54 30.65
N GLU A 859 -11.33 2.56 31.48
CA GLU A 859 -10.39 3.67 31.29
C GLU A 859 -9.00 3.28 31.74
N ALA A 860 -7.96 3.85 31.12
CA ALA A 860 -6.59 3.64 31.57
C ALA A 860 -6.43 4.11 33.02
N TYR A 861 -5.84 3.28 33.88
CA TYR A 861 -5.75 3.57 35.31
C TYR A 861 -4.54 2.92 35.96
N SER A 862 -3.84 3.71 36.78
CA SER A 862 -2.71 3.27 37.61
C SER A 862 -3.15 3.12 39.06
N TYR A 863 -2.88 1.97 39.67
CA TYR A 863 -3.34 1.63 41.01
C TYR A 863 -2.35 0.72 41.73
N CYS A 864 -2.41 0.71 43.06
CA CYS A 864 -1.69 -0.26 43.87
C CYS A 864 -2.50 -1.57 43.96
N TYR A 865 -1.90 -2.68 43.51
CA TYR A 865 -2.52 -3.99 43.47
C TYR A 865 -1.82 -4.95 44.42
N ALA A 866 -2.59 -5.77 45.14
CA ALA A 866 -2.06 -6.85 45.97
C ALA A 866 -2.62 -8.20 45.53
N SER A 867 -1.79 -9.00 44.87
CA SER A 867 -2.04 -10.42 44.62
C SER A 867 -1.30 -11.24 45.69
N ASN A 868 -2.01 -12.13 46.38
CA ASN A 868 -1.51 -12.72 47.62
C ASN A 868 -0.35 -13.69 47.35
N GLY A 869 0.86 -13.28 47.75
CA GLY A 869 2.15 -13.94 47.48
C GLY A 869 3.23 -12.97 46.98
N ASN A 870 2.83 -11.80 46.46
CA ASN A 870 3.72 -10.74 46.00
C ASN A 870 3.57 -9.48 46.86
N ASN A 871 4.65 -8.68 46.95
CA ASN A 871 4.54 -7.35 47.54
C ASN A 871 3.55 -6.50 46.72
N PRO A 872 2.73 -5.65 47.36
CA PRO A 872 1.88 -4.70 46.64
C PRO A 872 2.70 -3.90 45.64
N THR A 873 2.22 -3.79 44.41
CA THR A 873 2.95 -3.14 43.31
C THR A 873 2.04 -2.17 42.56
N ILE A 874 2.63 -1.12 41.99
CA ILE A 874 1.91 -0.26 41.05
C ILE A 874 1.66 -1.04 39.77
N MET A 875 0.40 -1.11 39.39
CA MET A 875 -0.07 -1.65 38.12
C MET A 875 -0.64 -0.49 37.31
N THR A 876 -0.33 -0.43 36.02
CA THR A 876 -0.96 0.50 35.07
C THR A 876 -1.69 -0.32 34.03
N MET A 877 -3.01 -0.21 33.99
CA MET A 877 -3.84 -0.93 33.02
C MET A 877 -4.25 0.01 31.89
N PRO A 878 -4.14 -0.42 30.62
CA PRO A 878 -4.51 0.39 29.47
C PRO A 878 -6.03 0.42 29.28
N PHE A 879 -6.50 1.26 28.36
CA PHE A 879 -7.91 1.26 27.95
C PHE A 879 -8.35 -0.13 27.47
N GLN A 880 -9.54 -0.59 27.91
CA GLN A 880 -10.13 -1.85 27.45
C GLN A 880 -11.54 -1.61 26.93
N ARG A 881 -11.95 -2.30 25.86
CA ARG A 881 -13.34 -2.26 25.36
C ARG A 881 -13.83 -3.66 25.06
N THR A 882 -15.04 -3.97 25.50
CA THR A 882 -15.73 -5.24 25.23
C THR A 882 -17.14 -4.93 24.73
N THR A 883 -17.54 -5.53 23.61
CA THR A 883 -18.91 -5.40 23.08
C THR A 883 -19.48 -6.80 22.84
N GLU A 884 -20.62 -7.09 23.46
CA GLU A 884 -21.27 -8.41 23.41
C GLU A 884 -22.74 -8.24 23.03
N THR A 885 -23.26 -9.15 22.22
CA THR A 885 -24.70 -9.24 21.91
C THR A 885 -25.25 -10.55 22.45
N ILE A 886 -26.15 -10.47 23.42
CA ILE A 886 -26.66 -11.63 24.16
C ILE A 886 -28.17 -11.71 23.97
N ARG A 887 -28.69 -12.88 23.61
CA ARG A 887 -30.14 -13.15 23.55
C ARG A 887 -30.58 -13.90 24.80
N ARG A 888 -31.64 -13.43 25.47
CA ARG A 888 -32.22 -14.07 26.66
C ARG A 888 -33.74 -14.06 26.61
N GLY A 889 -34.35 -15.16 27.06
CA GLY A 889 -35.80 -15.26 27.20
C GLY A 889 -36.27 -14.69 28.53
N TYR A 890 -37.42 -14.02 28.53
CA TYR A 890 -38.12 -13.57 29.72
C TYR A 890 -39.50 -14.22 29.75
N ARG A 891 -39.82 -14.99 30.79
CA ARG A 891 -41.15 -15.56 31.06
C ARG A 891 -41.58 -15.19 32.47
N ARG A 892 -42.67 -14.45 32.57
CA ARG A 892 -43.22 -14.02 33.86
C ARG A 892 -43.92 -15.21 34.54
N THR A 893 -43.50 -15.55 35.74
CA THR A 893 -44.21 -16.55 36.57
C THR A 893 -45.27 -15.82 37.40
N GLN A 894 -46.53 -16.29 37.36
CA GLN A 894 -47.58 -15.75 38.23
C GLN A 894 -47.35 -16.22 39.67
N LYS A 895 -47.63 -15.35 40.65
CA LYS A 895 -47.76 -15.76 42.06
C LYS A 895 -48.72 -16.95 42.15
N LYS A 896 -48.22 -18.11 42.56
CA LYS A 896 -49.06 -19.20 43.05
C LYS A 896 -49.20 -19.09 44.55
#